data_AF-A0A7Y2ZYQ2-F1
#
_entry.id   AF-A0A7Y2ZYQ2-F1
#
_cell.length_a   1.000
_cell.length_b   1.000
_cell.length_c   1.000
_cell.angle_alpha   90.00
_cell.angle_beta   90.00
_cell.angle_gamma   90.00
#
_symmetry.space_group_name_H-M   'P 1'
#
loop_
_entity.id
_entity.type
_entity.pdbx_description
1 polymer ?
#
loop_
_entity_poly.entity_id
_entity_poly.type
_entity_poly.pdbx_seq_one_letter_code
_entity_poly.pdbx_strand_id
1 'polypeptide(L)'
;MSNSNFRKLGKLPATQGLYCPDYEHDACGVGFVVNIDGTKSHTIIENGIKVLENLMHRGAIGGDLKTGDGAGILFQIPDAMFRRDSKHLEIKLSDPGTYGASMVFMPQSSRSREKCVQLMENSVNSEGLKFLGWRRVPVDDNAIEGQSKKEQPVIMQCLIDGNGHKNGALERKLYVIRKIIENRAKEIIGDDDIFYISSMSCRTIVYKGLFTAMQLPAFYRDLGDPTVASAIAIVHQRYSTNTFPSWELAQPFRYLAHNGEINTLRGNLNLIRSREPSLKSDLFGRDINKIFPVIDETGSDSSCLDNALELLVNSGRALSHSMLMLLPEAWGDKYPIGPDERGFFEYHAGLMEPWDGPAAIAFSDGEHVGAMLDRNGLRPARYTITKSGFMVFASEVGVLDFPPDEVAEKGALRPGRMILVDLKKKRVLRNGEIKTLCARQQPYRRWVEENRITLRSFYSEVASIEPDYDFLLFRQRLFGYSREDLNTLLRPMASDGHEPVGSMGADTPLAVFSENSQLLYAYFKQLFAQVTNPPIDPVREELVMSLMTFMGNPGNILSEIPQNSRLLKLRHPILSNEDLHRIRQLHLEGFQALTLPMGFPAGGSGKQLGIALQQLCDKCENAIAKENSILILSDRDLPENLAPIPALLGVSAVNQFLAGKGMRTSTGIILETGEAREVMHIALLLGYGATAVNPYLAFE
;
A
#
# COMPACT_ATOMS: atom_id res chain seq x y z
N MET A 1 35.70 -12.68 25.96
CA MET A 1 35.83 -13.76 24.95
C MET A 1 34.80 -14.83 25.26
N SER A 2 33.64 -14.78 24.58
CA SER A 2 32.79 -15.95 24.21
C SER A 2 31.63 -15.43 23.36
N ASN A 3 31.93 -14.96 22.14
CA ASN A 3 30.91 -14.64 21.14
C ASN A 3 30.54 -15.93 20.40
N SER A 4 29.57 -16.67 20.92
CA SER A 4 28.88 -17.69 20.14
C SER A 4 27.77 -17.03 19.31
N ASN A 5 28.17 -16.38 18.21
CA ASN A 5 27.26 -15.93 17.17
C ASN A 5 26.83 -17.15 16.32
N PHE A 6 25.88 -17.93 16.83
CA PHE A 6 25.02 -18.75 15.97
C PHE A 6 23.71 -18.00 15.77
N ARG A 7 23.70 -17.05 14.83
CA ARG A 7 22.46 -16.42 14.35
C ARG A 7 21.73 -17.45 13.48
N LYS A 8 20.52 -17.82 13.92
CA LYS A 8 19.64 -18.78 13.25
C LYS A 8 19.12 -18.19 11.94
N LEU A 9 19.19 -18.96 10.85
CA LEU A 9 18.47 -18.69 9.60
C LEU A 9 16.96 -18.76 9.86
N GLY A 10 16.18 -17.82 9.31
CA GLY A 10 14.70 -17.87 9.36
C GLY A 10 13.98 -16.59 9.79
N LYS A 11 14.71 -15.53 10.19
CA LYS A 11 14.15 -14.18 10.37
C LYS A 11 14.93 -13.20 9.50
N LEU A 12 14.29 -12.09 9.13
CA LEU A 12 14.98 -10.94 8.54
C LEU A 12 16.16 -10.57 9.45
N PRO A 13 17.41 -10.62 8.98
CA PRO A 13 18.54 -10.15 9.74
C PRO A 13 18.27 -8.73 10.22
N ALA A 14 18.59 -8.41 11.47
CA ALA A 14 18.67 -7.01 11.87
C ALA A 14 19.64 -6.28 10.94
N THR A 15 19.36 -5.02 10.62
CA THR A 15 20.21 -4.17 9.76
C THR A 15 21.68 -4.38 10.09
N GLN A 16 22.45 -4.90 9.14
CA GLN A 16 23.86 -5.23 9.33
C GLN A 16 24.66 -4.82 8.10
N GLY A 17 25.62 -3.92 8.30
CA GLY A 17 26.40 -3.36 7.18
C GLY A 17 25.47 -2.62 6.21
N LEU A 18 25.47 -3.03 4.94
CA LEU A 18 24.62 -2.47 3.88
C LEU A 18 23.27 -3.18 3.73
N TYR A 19 23.04 -4.29 4.44
CA TYR A 19 21.76 -5.00 4.38
C TYR A 19 20.71 -4.31 5.24
N CYS A 20 19.57 -3.98 4.63
CA CYS A 20 18.40 -3.40 5.27
C CYS A 20 17.16 -4.20 4.83
N PRO A 21 16.40 -4.80 5.78
CA PRO A 21 15.20 -5.57 5.48
C PRO A 21 14.12 -4.83 4.68
N ASP A 22 14.12 -3.50 4.74
CA ASP A 22 13.14 -2.66 4.04
C ASP A 22 13.30 -2.65 2.51
N TYR A 23 14.37 -3.26 1.96
CA TYR A 23 14.64 -3.37 0.52
C TYR A 23 14.39 -4.78 -0.02
N GLU A 24 13.45 -5.50 0.58
CA GLU A 24 13.12 -6.87 0.24
C GLU A 24 11.99 -6.97 -0.80
N HIS A 25 12.15 -7.88 -1.78
CA HIS A 25 11.32 -7.94 -2.98
C HIS A 25 11.09 -9.37 -3.49
N ASP A 26 9.92 -9.59 -4.14
CA ASP A 26 9.47 -10.87 -4.68
C ASP A 26 8.98 -10.75 -6.15
N ALA A 27 9.11 -11.84 -6.91
CA ALA A 27 8.43 -12.04 -8.20
C ALA A 27 7.63 -13.35 -8.11
N CYS A 28 6.56 -13.54 -8.88
CA CYS A 28 5.67 -14.69 -8.59
C CYS A 28 4.97 -15.29 -9.83
N GLY A 29 4.22 -16.36 -9.61
CA GLY A 29 3.11 -16.82 -10.45
C GLY A 29 1.79 -16.65 -9.70
N VAL A 30 0.75 -16.11 -10.36
CA VAL A 30 -0.58 -15.90 -9.78
C VAL A 30 -1.65 -16.41 -10.72
N GLY A 31 -2.73 -16.97 -10.16
CA GLY A 31 -3.88 -17.39 -10.95
C GLY A 31 -5.13 -17.63 -10.10
N PHE A 32 -6.27 -17.76 -10.77
CA PHE A 32 -7.48 -18.24 -10.15
C PHE A 32 -8.30 -19.09 -11.14
N VAL A 33 -9.11 -19.99 -10.58
CA VAL A 33 -10.11 -20.77 -11.30
C VAL A 33 -11.47 -20.57 -10.66
N VAL A 34 -12.52 -20.56 -11.48
CA VAL A 34 -13.88 -20.31 -11.01
C VAL A 34 -14.94 -20.97 -11.88
N ASN A 35 -15.97 -21.50 -11.23
CA ASN A 35 -17.25 -21.82 -11.85
C ASN A 35 -18.15 -20.59 -11.79
N ILE A 36 -18.45 -19.99 -12.95
CA ILE A 36 -19.17 -18.71 -13.08
C ILE A 36 -20.58 -18.81 -12.47
N ASP A 37 -21.20 -19.98 -12.52
CA ASP A 37 -22.54 -20.23 -11.99
C ASP A 37 -22.60 -20.40 -10.46
N GLY A 38 -21.44 -20.42 -9.78
CA GLY A 38 -21.31 -20.62 -8.34
C GLY A 38 -21.36 -22.08 -7.90
N THR A 39 -21.35 -23.05 -8.83
CA THR A 39 -21.37 -24.47 -8.49
C THR A 39 -20.07 -24.88 -7.81
N LYS A 40 -20.18 -25.34 -6.56
CA LYS A 40 -19.03 -25.81 -5.79
C LYS A 40 -18.65 -27.22 -6.22
N SER A 41 -17.37 -27.43 -6.51
CA SER A 41 -16.83 -28.75 -6.86
C SER A 41 -15.42 -28.92 -6.34
N HIS A 42 -15.03 -30.16 -6.06
CA HIS A 42 -13.63 -30.51 -5.72
C HIS A 42 -12.71 -30.29 -6.93
N THR A 43 -13.23 -30.43 -8.15
CA THR A 43 -12.49 -30.16 -9.39
C THR A 43 -11.93 -28.74 -9.48
N ILE A 44 -12.54 -27.76 -8.81
CA ILE A 44 -12.01 -26.39 -8.71
C ILE A 44 -10.73 -26.35 -7.88
N ILE A 45 -10.66 -27.16 -6.82
CA ILE A 45 -9.46 -27.27 -5.98
C ILE A 45 -8.36 -27.97 -6.78
N GLU A 46 -8.67 -29.09 -7.42
CA GLU A 46 -7.74 -29.84 -8.29
C GLU A 46 -7.20 -28.97 -9.43
N ASN A 47 -8.08 -28.24 -10.13
CA ASN A 47 -7.68 -27.33 -11.20
C ASN A 47 -6.84 -26.15 -10.67
N GLY A 48 -7.14 -25.62 -9.49
CA GLY A 48 -6.32 -24.60 -8.85
C GLY A 48 -4.91 -25.10 -8.57
N ILE A 49 -4.78 -26.28 -7.96
CA ILE A 49 -3.48 -26.93 -7.72
C ILE A 49 -2.77 -27.18 -9.05
N LYS A 50 -3.49 -27.61 -10.10
CA LYS A 50 -2.89 -27.85 -11.40
C LYS A 50 -2.34 -26.58 -12.05
N VAL A 51 -3.05 -25.45 -11.92
CA VAL A 51 -2.55 -24.14 -12.33
C VAL A 51 -1.25 -23.80 -11.59
N LEU A 52 -1.20 -24.06 -10.27
CA LEU A 52 -0.03 -23.80 -9.44
C LEU A 52 1.17 -24.66 -9.88
N GLU A 53 0.96 -25.96 -10.14
CA GLU A 53 2.00 -26.86 -10.68
C GLU A 53 2.55 -26.36 -12.02
N ASN A 54 1.68 -25.90 -12.91
CA ASN A 54 2.07 -25.43 -14.24
C ASN A 54 2.72 -24.03 -14.22
N LEU A 55 2.77 -23.36 -13.06
CA LEU A 55 3.47 -22.09 -12.86
C LEU A 55 4.81 -22.26 -12.12
N MET A 56 5.23 -23.50 -11.83
CA MET A 56 6.46 -23.76 -11.06
C MET A 56 7.74 -23.21 -11.69
N HIS A 57 7.82 -23.11 -13.01
CA HIS A 57 9.00 -22.51 -13.68
C HIS A 57 9.16 -21.01 -13.39
N ARG A 58 8.14 -20.37 -12.79
CA ARG A 58 8.20 -19.00 -12.27
C ARG A 58 8.54 -18.94 -10.77
N GLY A 59 8.65 -20.08 -10.09
CA GLY A 59 9.05 -20.20 -8.69
C GLY A 59 10.55 -20.46 -8.53
N ALA A 60 11.12 -20.01 -7.41
CA ALA A 60 12.48 -20.37 -7.03
C ALA A 60 12.43 -21.60 -6.13
N ILE A 61 13.49 -22.38 -6.19
CA ILE A 61 13.78 -23.42 -5.22
C ILE A 61 14.99 -22.92 -4.42
N GLY A 62 14.90 -22.97 -3.10
CA GLY A 62 15.95 -22.55 -2.19
C GLY A 62 17.26 -23.30 -2.44
N GLY A 63 18.35 -22.82 -1.83
CA GLY A 63 19.70 -23.37 -2.03
C GLY A 63 19.86 -24.85 -1.64
N ASP A 64 18.90 -25.42 -0.91
CA ASP A 64 18.82 -26.85 -0.57
C ASP A 64 18.07 -27.70 -1.62
N LEU A 65 17.64 -27.09 -2.74
CA LEU A 65 16.87 -27.68 -3.85
C LEU A 65 15.54 -28.34 -3.42
N LYS A 66 15.08 -28.09 -2.19
CA LYS A 66 13.91 -28.78 -1.60
C LYS A 66 12.95 -27.85 -0.88
N THR A 67 13.43 -26.70 -0.39
CA THR A 67 12.62 -25.65 0.20
C THR A 67 12.09 -24.75 -0.92
N GLY A 68 10.76 -24.65 -1.07
CA GLY A 68 10.15 -23.65 -1.96
C GLY A 68 9.87 -22.36 -1.20
N ASP A 69 9.96 -21.20 -1.88
CA ASP A 69 9.84 -19.87 -1.24
C ASP A 69 8.44 -19.52 -0.72
N GLY A 70 7.44 -20.35 -1.03
CA GLY A 70 6.08 -20.24 -0.53
C GLY A 70 5.05 -20.52 -1.61
N ALA A 71 4.04 -21.32 -1.25
CA ALA A 71 2.92 -21.64 -2.11
C ALA A 71 1.62 -21.68 -1.30
N GLY A 72 0.49 -21.44 -1.96
CA GLY A 72 -0.79 -21.51 -1.29
C GLY A 72 -2.00 -21.41 -2.21
N ILE A 73 -3.14 -21.69 -1.60
CA ILE A 73 -4.47 -21.65 -2.21
C ILE A 73 -5.47 -21.00 -1.25
N LEU A 74 -6.27 -20.08 -1.76
CA LEU A 74 -7.43 -19.48 -1.10
C LEU A 74 -8.68 -20.00 -1.80
N PHE A 75 -9.63 -20.50 -1.03
CA PHE A 75 -10.91 -20.99 -1.55
C PHE A 75 -12.04 -20.78 -0.54
N GLN A 76 -13.27 -21.10 -0.92
CA GLN A 76 -14.42 -20.95 -0.03
C GLN A 76 -14.39 -21.97 1.11
N ILE A 77 -14.93 -21.61 2.27
CA ILE A 77 -15.03 -22.52 3.41
C ILE A 77 -15.73 -23.84 3.02
N PRO A 78 -15.07 -25.01 3.21
CA PRO A 78 -15.63 -26.31 2.88
C PRO A 78 -16.56 -26.80 4.00
N ASP A 79 -17.81 -26.31 4.02
CA ASP A 79 -18.81 -26.64 5.05
C ASP A 79 -19.01 -28.16 5.23
N ALA A 80 -19.03 -28.94 4.15
CA ALA A 80 -19.21 -30.39 4.21
C ALA A 80 -18.10 -31.10 5.02
N MET A 81 -16.83 -30.75 4.75
CA MET A 81 -15.67 -31.24 5.49
C MET A 81 -15.77 -30.82 6.97
N PHE A 82 -16.04 -29.54 7.24
CA PHE A 82 -16.12 -29.05 8.62
C PHE A 82 -17.26 -29.68 9.41
N ARG A 83 -18.43 -29.92 8.81
CA ARG A 83 -19.53 -30.63 9.47
C ARG A 83 -19.20 -32.08 9.78
N ARG A 84 -18.51 -32.78 8.87
CA ARG A 84 -18.05 -34.15 9.12
C ARG A 84 -17.07 -34.17 10.30
N ASP A 85 -16.04 -33.34 10.26
CA ASP A 85 -14.98 -33.34 11.27
C ASP A 85 -15.47 -32.82 12.62
N SER A 86 -16.39 -31.85 12.63
CA SER A 86 -16.99 -31.31 13.86
C SER A 86 -17.84 -32.34 14.60
N LYS A 87 -18.47 -33.30 13.90
CA LYS A 87 -19.20 -34.41 14.55
C LYS A 87 -18.25 -35.28 15.38
N HIS A 88 -17.02 -35.51 14.90
CA HIS A 88 -16.01 -36.27 15.63
C HIS A 88 -15.44 -35.52 16.84
N LEU A 89 -15.48 -34.19 16.80
CA LEU A 89 -15.00 -33.30 17.86
C LEU A 89 -16.11 -32.86 18.84
N GLU A 90 -17.32 -33.41 18.70
CA GLU A 90 -18.52 -33.02 19.49
C GLU A 90 -18.88 -31.53 19.37
N ILE A 91 -18.50 -30.90 18.25
CA ILE A 91 -18.78 -29.49 17.95
C ILE A 91 -20.06 -29.39 17.12
N LYS A 92 -21.02 -28.58 17.59
CA LYS A 92 -22.23 -28.26 16.83
C LYS A 92 -22.02 -26.99 15.99
N LEU A 93 -21.92 -27.15 14.67
CA LEU A 93 -21.82 -26.05 13.72
C LEU A 93 -23.18 -25.48 13.32
N SER A 94 -23.29 -24.16 13.35
CA SER A 94 -24.42 -23.40 12.78
C SER A 94 -24.39 -23.41 11.25
N ASP A 95 -25.40 -22.79 10.61
CA ASP A 95 -25.54 -22.77 9.15
C ASP A 95 -24.40 -22.00 8.46
N PRO A 96 -24.08 -22.31 7.19
CA PRO A 96 -23.06 -21.57 6.43
C PRO A 96 -23.31 -20.05 6.45
N GLY A 97 -22.24 -19.27 6.61
CA GLY A 97 -22.34 -17.80 6.72
C GLY A 97 -22.79 -17.31 8.10
N THR A 98 -23.09 -18.20 9.05
CA THR A 98 -23.37 -17.87 10.46
C THR A 98 -22.31 -18.37 11.43
N TYR A 99 -21.32 -19.13 10.93
CA TYR A 99 -20.09 -19.48 11.64
C TYR A 99 -18.87 -19.06 10.80
N GLY A 100 -17.77 -18.79 11.47
CA GLY A 100 -16.47 -18.52 10.87
C GLY A 100 -15.46 -19.63 11.15
N ALA A 101 -14.46 -19.74 10.30
CA ALA A 101 -13.27 -20.56 10.50
C ALA A 101 -12.04 -19.67 10.47
N SER A 102 -11.10 -19.94 11.37
CA SER A 102 -9.77 -19.33 11.33
C SER A 102 -8.72 -20.39 11.04
N MET A 103 -7.82 -20.10 10.10
CA MET A 103 -6.59 -20.87 9.88
C MET A 103 -5.44 -20.16 10.62
N VAL A 104 -4.84 -20.84 11.59
CA VAL A 104 -3.86 -20.26 12.51
C VAL A 104 -2.57 -21.08 12.50
N PHE A 105 -1.46 -20.37 12.33
CA PHE A 105 -0.12 -20.87 12.59
C PHE A 105 0.20 -20.60 14.06
N MET A 106 0.30 -21.67 14.85
CA MET A 106 0.59 -21.59 16.28
C MET A 106 2.08 -21.84 16.54
N PRO A 107 2.61 -21.31 17.66
CA PRO A 107 3.96 -21.60 18.11
C PRO A 107 4.23 -23.11 18.27
N GLN A 108 5.47 -23.51 17.97
CA GLN A 108 5.93 -24.88 18.21
C GLN A 108 5.98 -25.20 19.71
N SER A 109 6.45 -24.23 20.51
CA SER A 109 6.47 -24.29 21.97
C SER A 109 5.06 -24.51 22.54
N SER A 110 4.88 -25.60 23.29
CA SER A 110 3.59 -25.94 23.91
C SER A 110 3.11 -24.84 24.86
N ARG A 111 4.02 -24.26 25.66
CA ARG A 111 3.70 -23.17 26.59
C ARG A 111 3.25 -21.90 25.88
N SER A 112 3.94 -21.51 24.81
CA SER A 112 3.55 -20.33 24.01
C SER A 112 2.21 -20.59 23.31
N ARG A 113 2.02 -21.80 22.78
CA ARG A 113 0.78 -22.23 22.13
C ARG A 113 -0.43 -22.19 23.07
N GLU A 114 -0.31 -22.69 24.29
CA GLU A 114 -1.39 -22.63 25.28
C GLU A 114 -1.84 -21.19 25.58
N LYS A 115 -0.89 -20.25 25.71
CA LYS A 115 -1.22 -18.84 25.88
C LYS A 115 -1.95 -18.25 24.67
N CYS A 116 -1.52 -18.61 23.46
CA CYS A 116 -2.16 -18.16 22.21
C CYS A 116 -3.58 -18.69 22.09
N VAL A 117 -3.78 -19.97 22.42
CA VAL A 117 -5.10 -20.62 22.45
C VAL A 117 -6.03 -19.87 23.42
N GLN A 118 -5.58 -19.63 24.65
CA GLN A 118 -6.36 -18.87 25.64
C GLN A 118 -6.65 -17.44 25.19
N LEU A 119 -5.67 -16.76 24.57
CA LEU A 119 -5.88 -15.41 24.01
C LEU A 119 -7.00 -15.42 22.97
N MET A 120 -6.98 -16.36 22.03
CA MET A 120 -7.99 -16.45 20.98
C MET A 120 -9.37 -16.77 21.55
N GLU A 121 -9.47 -17.77 22.42
CA GLU A 121 -10.74 -18.15 23.05
C GLU A 121 -11.35 -16.99 23.85
N ASN A 122 -10.54 -16.32 24.67
CA ASN A 122 -10.98 -15.19 25.46
C ASN A 122 -11.39 -14.00 24.58
N SER A 123 -10.61 -13.69 23.54
CA SER A 123 -10.90 -12.55 22.65
C SER A 123 -12.18 -12.76 21.87
N VAL A 124 -12.40 -13.97 21.34
CA VAL A 124 -13.65 -14.35 20.63
C VAL A 124 -14.86 -14.17 21.55
N ASN A 125 -14.81 -14.73 22.76
CA ASN A 125 -15.92 -14.66 23.72
C ASN A 125 -16.15 -13.23 24.24
N SER A 126 -15.08 -12.46 24.51
CA SER A 126 -15.19 -11.08 25.01
C SER A 126 -15.79 -10.12 24.00
N GLU A 127 -15.63 -10.40 22.70
CA GLU A 127 -16.18 -9.59 21.61
C GLU A 127 -17.59 -10.05 21.19
N GLY A 128 -18.21 -10.97 21.93
CA GLY A 128 -19.62 -11.34 21.76
C GLY A 128 -19.89 -12.45 20.74
N LEU A 129 -18.85 -13.03 20.14
CA LEU A 129 -18.97 -14.28 19.38
C LEU A 129 -18.80 -15.48 20.33
N LYS A 130 -19.11 -16.68 19.85
CA LYS A 130 -18.97 -17.89 20.67
C LYS A 130 -17.91 -18.81 20.08
N PHE A 131 -16.87 -19.07 20.87
CA PHE A 131 -15.88 -20.08 20.52
C PHE A 131 -16.51 -21.49 20.54
N LEU A 132 -16.29 -22.27 19.48
CA LEU A 132 -16.84 -23.62 19.37
C LEU A 132 -15.82 -24.72 19.64
N GLY A 133 -14.60 -24.58 19.12
CA GLY A 133 -13.56 -25.58 19.31
C GLY A 133 -12.41 -25.47 18.32
N TRP A 134 -11.38 -26.28 18.57
CA TRP A 134 -10.19 -26.40 17.73
C TRP A 134 -10.22 -27.67 16.90
N ARG A 135 -9.83 -27.56 15.63
CA ARG A 135 -9.52 -28.67 14.74
C ARG A 135 -8.03 -28.62 14.42
N ARG A 136 -7.29 -29.69 14.70
CA ARG A 136 -5.91 -29.82 14.21
C ARG A 136 -5.94 -30.15 12.73
N VAL A 137 -5.21 -29.40 11.91
CA VAL A 137 -5.18 -29.63 10.46
C VAL A 137 -4.36 -30.90 10.17
N PRO A 138 -4.90 -31.86 9.40
CA PRO A 138 -4.15 -33.07 9.05
C PRO A 138 -3.06 -32.72 8.03
N VAL A 139 -1.82 -32.77 8.48
CA VAL A 139 -0.62 -32.51 7.67
C VAL A 139 0.24 -33.75 7.54
N ASP A 140 1.00 -33.84 6.44
CA ASP A 140 2.04 -34.85 6.26
C ASP A 140 3.44 -34.23 6.38
N ASP A 141 4.07 -34.41 7.53
CA ASP A 141 5.40 -33.86 7.81
C ASP A 141 6.52 -34.49 6.96
N ASN A 142 6.24 -35.55 6.19
CA ASN A 142 7.20 -36.14 5.25
C ASN A 142 7.17 -35.46 3.88
N ALA A 143 6.17 -34.63 3.59
CA ALA A 143 6.08 -33.89 2.33
C ALA A 143 7.06 -32.70 2.25
N ILE A 144 7.56 -32.24 3.41
CA ILE A 144 8.49 -31.11 3.53
C ILE A 144 9.78 -31.54 4.24
N GLU A 145 10.88 -30.88 3.89
CA GLU A 145 12.21 -31.13 4.44
C GLU A 145 12.91 -29.80 4.79
N GLY A 146 14.18 -29.89 5.22
CA GLY A 146 15.06 -28.72 5.30
C GLY A 146 14.57 -27.62 6.24
N GLN A 147 14.57 -26.38 5.75
CA GLN A 147 14.16 -25.20 6.49
C GLN A 147 12.66 -25.20 6.77
N SER A 148 11.85 -25.55 5.76
CA SER A 148 10.38 -25.64 5.88
C SER A 148 9.93 -26.45 7.07
N LYS A 149 10.55 -27.62 7.29
CA LYS A 149 10.21 -28.51 8.41
C LYS A 149 10.66 -27.97 9.77
N LYS A 150 11.82 -27.28 9.82
CA LYS A 150 12.34 -26.69 11.06
C LYS A 150 11.46 -25.55 11.55
N GLU A 151 10.95 -24.75 10.63
CA GLU A 151 10.13 -23.56 10.91
C GLU A 151 8.63 -23.85 10.88
N GLN A 152 8.23 -25.10 10.62
CA GLN A 152 6.83 -25.50 10.51
C GLN A 152 6.05 -25.13 11.78
N PRO A 153 5.04 -24.25 11.69
CA PRO A 153 4.19 -23.94 12.82
C PRO A 153 3.24 -25.11 13.11
N VAL A 154 2.64 -25.12 14.30
CA VAL A 154 1.53 -26.04 14.56
C VAL A 154 0.28 -25.45 13.92
N ILE A 155 -0.23 -26.11 12.89
CA ILE A 155 -1.33 -25.58 12.08
C ILE A 155 -2.67 -26.05 12.67
N MET A 156 -3.46 -25.09 13.10
CA MET A 156 -4.73 -25.30 13.79
C MET A 156 -5.83 -24.49 13.12
N GLN A 157 -7.05 -25.00 13.19
CA GLN A 157 -8.25 -24.29 12.80
C GLN A 157 -9.14 -24.03 14.00
N CYS A 158 -9.64 -22.80 14.12
CA CYS A 158 -10.59 -22.39 15.15
C CYS A 158 -11.97 -22.21 14.51
N LEU A 159 -12.99 -22.85 15.09
CA LEU A 159 -14.39 -22.72 14.65
C LEU A 159 -15.12 -21.76 15.61
N ILE A 160 -15.80 -20.78 15.04
CA ILE A 160 -16.40 -19.65 15.77
C ILE A 160 -17.85 -19.51 15.33
N ASP A 161 -18.78 -19.51 16.28
CA ASP A 161 -20.18 -19.21 16.02
C ASP A 161 -20.42 -17.69 16.03
N GLY A 162 -21.17 -17.22 15.04
CA GLY A 162 -21.47 -15.80 14.87
C GLY A 162 -22.40 -15.22 15.93
N ASN A 163 -23.01 -16.04 16.78
CA ASN A 163 -23.88 -15.64 17.89
C ASN A 163 -24.95 -14.59 17.49
N GLY A 164 -25.57 -14.81 16.32
CA GLY A 164 -26.57 -13.91 15.73
C GLY A 164 -26.04 -13.03 14.58
N HIS A 165 -24.73 -12.81 14.48
CA HIS A 165 -24.12 -12.15 13.33
C HIS A 165 -24.04 -13.09 12.11
N LYS A 166 -24.24 -12.56 10.90
CA LYS A 166 -24.24 -13.33 9.64
C LYS A 166 -23.54 -12.57 8.52
N ASN A 167 -22.94 -13.31 7.58
CA ASN A 167 -22.34 -12.81 6.35
C ASN A 167 -21.41 -11.61 6.61
N GLY A 168 -21.59 -10.49 5.91
CA GLY A 168 -20.72 -9.31 6.05
C GLY A 168 -20.66 -8.70 7.46
N ALA A 169 -21.69 -8.88 8.30
CA ALA A 169 -21.61 -8.46 9.70
C ALA A 169 -20.70 -9.39 10.53
N LEU A 170 -20.71 -10.68 10.22
CA LEU A 170 -19.81 -11.66 10.82
C LEU A 170 -18.37 -11.48 10.33
N GLU A 171 -18.14 -11.29 9.03
CA GLU A 171 -16.82 -10.97 8.47
C GLU A 171 -16.18 -9.76 9.17
N ARG A 172 -16.92 -8.66 9.30
CA ARG A 172 -16.46 -7.46 10.02
C ARG A 172 -16.05 -7.77 11.46
N LYS A 173 -16.87 -8.55 12.18
CA LYS A 173 -16.60 -8.85 13.59
C LYS A 173 -15.39 -9.78 13.74
N LEU A 174 -15.25 -10.75 12.84
CA LEU A 174 -14.07 -11.60 12.74
C LEU A 174 -12.81 -10.79 12.42
N TYR A 175 -12.88 -9.82 11.51
CA TYR A 175 -11.78 -8.89 11.23
C TYR A 175 -11.34 -8.12 12.48
N VAL A 176 -12.27 -7.51 13.22
CA VAL A 176 -11.99 -6.81 14.48
C VAL A 176 -11.33 -7.74 15.50
N ILE A 177 -11.90 -8.92 15.71
CA ILE A 177 -11.36 -9.92 16.65
C ILE A 177 -9.95 -10.34 16.25
N ARG A 178 -9.70 -10.56 14.95
CA ARG A 178 -8.38 -10.92 14.44
C ARG A 178 -7.35 -9.83 14.75
N LYS A 179 -7.66 -8.55 14.48
CA LYS A 179 -6.76 -7.42 14.77
C LYS A 179 -6.45 -7.31 16.26
N ILE A 180 -7.43 -7.52 17.14
CA ILE A 180 -7.22 -7.54 18.59
C ILE A 180 -6.26 -8.67 18.98
N ILE A 181 -6.46 -9.87 18.43
CA ILE A 181 -5.64 -11.03 18.71
C ILE A 181 -4.21 -10.82 18.21
N GLU A 182 -4.04 -10.37 16.96
CA GLU A 182 -2.73 -10.08 16.35
C GLU A 182 -1.94 -9.07 17.18
N ASN A 183 -2.58 -7.96 17.60
CA ASN A 183 -1.93 -6.94 18.41
C ASN A 183 -1.52 -7.45 19.80
N ARG A 184 -2.39 -8.20 20.48
CA ARG A 184 -2.10 -8.76 21.81
C ARG A 184 -1.08 -9.90 21.77
N ALA A 185 -1.05 -10.67 20.67
CA ALA A 185 -0.11 -11.77 20.51
C ALA A 185 1.35 -11.28 20.49
N LYS A 186 1.61 -10.09 19.93
CA LYS A 186 2.95 -9.46 19.92
C LYS A 186 3.53 -9.24 21.33
N GLU A 187 2.69 -9.07 22.35
CA GLU A 187 3.13 -8.89 23.74
C GLU A 187 3.37 -10.23 24.47
N ILE A 188 2.74 -11.30 24.00
CA ILE A 188 2.73 -12.62 24.66
C ILE A 188 3.87 -13.49 24.14
N ILE A 189 4.19 -13.33 22.86
CA ILE A 189 5.07 -14.19 22.11
C ILE A 189 6.40 -13.47 21.99
N GLY A 190 7.47 -14.12 22.47
CA GLY A 190 8.81 -13.60 22.25
C GLY A 190 9.19 -13.71 20.79
N ASP A 191 10.14 -12.90 20.34
CA ASP A 191 10.51 -12.80 18.93
C ASP A 191 10.75 -14.16 18.24
N ASP A 192 11.13 -15.20 18.99
CA ASP A 192 11.55 -16.53 18.50
C ASP A 192 10.42 -17.52 18.14
N ASP A 193 9.16 -17.18 18.40
CA ASP A 193 8.01 -18.06 18.11
C ASP A 193 7.09 -17.42 17.04
N ILE A 194 6.51 -18.24 16.16
CA ILE A 194 5.59 -17.78 15.09
C ILE A 194 4.15 -17.89 15.57
N PHE A 195 3.39 -16.80 15.46
CA PHE A 195 1.93 -16.82 15.54
C PHE A 195 1.32 -15.92 14.48
N TYR A 196 0.52 -16.51 13.62
CA TYR A 196 -0.03 -15.81 12.47
C TYR A 196 -1.40 -16.37 12.09
N ILE A 197 -2.35 -15.49 11.81
CA ILE A 197 -3.69 -15.85 11.37
C ILE A 197 -3.77 -15.67 9.85
N SER A 198 -3.65 -16.79 9.13
CA SER A 198 -3.69 -16.83 7.66
C SER A 198 -5.06 -16.44 7.11
N SER A 199 -6.13 -16.82 7.79
CA SER A 199 -7.49 -16.37 7.49
C SER A 199 -8.35 -16.46 8.74
N MET A 200 -9.34 -15.57 8.85
CA MET A 200 -10.40 -15.63 9.84
C MET A 200 -11.65 -15.03 9.21
N SER A 201 -12.50 -15.90 8.66
CA SER A 201 -13.61 -15.51 7.78
C SER A 201 -14.77 -16.50 7.92
N CYS A 202 -15.97 -16.10 7.50
CA CYS A 202 -17.12 -16.99 7.32
C CYS A 202 -17.37 -17.38 5.85
N ARG A 203 -16.49 -16.94 4.93
CA ARG A 203 -16.57 -17.17 3.49
C ARG A 203 -15.36 -17.89 2.92
N THR A 204 -14.15 -17.49 3.30
CA THR A 204 -12.91 -17.98 2.69
C THR A 204 -11.99 -18.63 3.71
N ILE A 205 -11.09 -19.49 3.22
CA ILE A 205 -10.01 -20.08 4.00
C ILE A 205 -8.76 -20.17 3.14
N VAL A 206 -7.60 -19.99 3.78
CA VAL A 206 -6.29 -19.97 3.11
C VAL A 206 -5.44 -21.14 3.60
N TYR A 207 -5.01 -22.00 2.68
CA TYR A 207 -4.04 -23.06 2.91
C TYR A 207 -2.73 -22.65 2.23
N LYS A 208 -1.74 -22.28 3.03
CA LYS A 208 -0.44 -21.81 2.54
C LYS A 208 0.69 -22.33 3.40
N GLY A 209 1.92 -22.21 2.91
CA GLY A 209 3.10 -22.55 3.70
C GLY A 209 4.37 -22.47 2.88
N LEU A 210 5.47 -22.87 3.52
CA LEU A 210 6.78 -22.82 2.92
C LEU A 210 7.10 -24.12 2.18
N PHE A 211 6.60 -24.25 0.96
CA PHE A 211 6.84 -25.42 0.11
C PHE A 211 6.62 -25.07 -1.37
N THR A 212 7.00 -25.99 -2.26
CA THR A 212 6.74 -25.88 -3.70
C THR A 212 5.28 -26.20 -4.03
N ALA A 213 4.82 -25.79 -5.20
CA ALA A 213 3.49 -26.10 -5.73
C ALA A 213 3.09 -27.59 -5.59
N MET A 214 4.00 -28.51 -5.95
CA MET A 214 3.75 -29.96 -5.91
C MET A 214 3.63 -30.50 -4.48
N GLN A 215 4.25 -29.85 -3.51
CA GLN A 215 4.22 -30.27 -2.11
C GLN A 215 2.94 -29.82 -1.39
N LEU A 216 2.24 -28.80 -1.90
CA LEU A 216 0.99 -28.29 -1.30
C LEU A 216 -0.06 -29.40 -1.06
N PRO A 217 -0.48 -30.18 -2.08
CA PRO A 217 -1.46 -31.26 -1.89
C PRO A 217 -0.90 -32.44 -1.08
N ALA A 218 0.41 -32.68 -1.15
CA ALA A 218 1.07 -33.73 -0.38
C ALA A 218 1.11 -33.40 1.12
N PHE A 219 1.35 -32.13 1.45
CA PHE A 219 1.44 -31.65 2.82
C PHE A 219 0.06 -31.51 3.46
N TYR A 220 -0.88 -30.83 2.81
CA TYR A 220 -2.24 -30.63 3.35
C TYR A 220 -3.20 -31.72 2.87
N ARG A 221 -3.45 -32.72 3.72
CA ARG A 221 -4.30 -33.87 3.37
C ARG A 221 -5.75 -33.49 3.07
N ASP A 222 -6.23 -32.40 3.65
CA ASP A 222 -7.56 -31.84 3.36
C ASP A 222 -7.75 -31.58 1.86
N LEU A 223 -6.71 -31.16 1.15
CA LEU A 223 -6.82 -30.78 -0.27
C LEU A 223 -7.07 -31.97 -1.21
N GLY A 224 -6.84 -33.21 -0.75
CA GLY A 224 -7.19 -34.42 -1.49
C GLY A 224 -8.56 -35.00 -1.12
N ASP A 225 -9.30 -34.35 -0.21
CA ASP A 225 -10.60 -34.82 0.26
C ASP A 225 -11.73 -34.35 -0.68
N PRO A 226 -12.53 -35.26 -1.28
CA PRO A 226 -13.62 -34.88 -2.18
C PRO A 226 -14.70 -34.01 -1.54
N THR A 227 -14.79 -33.96 -0.20
CA THR A 227 -15.72 -33.08 0.53
C THR A 227 -15.25 -31.62 0.58
N VAL A 228 -14.00 -31.35 0.22
CA VAL A 228 -13.48 -29.99 0.05
C VAL A 228 -13.84 -29.48 -1.33
N ALA A 229 -14.97 -28.78 -1.41
CA ALA A 229 -15.50 -28.24 -2.66
C ALA A 229 -15.64 -26.71 -2.58
N SER A 230 -15.27 -26.04 -3.67
CA SER A 230 -15.37 -24.59 -3.80
C SER A 230 -15.83 -24.21 -5.21
N ALA A 231 -16.41 -23.03 -5.36
CA ALA A 231 -16.65 -22.43 -6.67
C ALA A 231 -15.47 -21.56 -7.13
N ILE A 232 -14.59 -21.15 -6.21
CA ILE A 232 -13.42 -20.28 -6.44
C ILE A 232 -12.17 -20.93 -5.85
N ALA A 233 -11.06 -20.89 -6.58
CA ALA A 233 -9.74 -21.08 -6.00
C ALA A 233 -8.77 -20.03 -6.56
N ILE A 234 -8.12 -19.26 -5.68
CA ILE A 234 -6.98 -18.40 -6.01
C ILE A 234 -5.71 -19.12 -5.58
N VAL A 235 -4.71 -19.16 -6.45
CA VAL A 235 -3.43 -19.80 -6.19
C VAL A 235 -2.28 -18.84 -6.43
N HIS A 236 -1.21 -19.05 -5.67
CA HIS A 236 -0.01 -18.25 -5.79
C HIS A 236 1.24 -19.07 -5.49
N GLN A 237 2.27 -18.88 -6.32
CA GLN A 237 3.62 -19.38 -6.11
C GLN A 237 4.57 -18.19 -5.96
N ARG A 238 5.29 -18.12 -4.85
CA ARG A 238 6.26 -17.07 -4.57
C ARG A 238 7.63 -17.43 -5.15
N TYR A 239 8.35 -16.41 -5.63
CA TYR A 239 9.80 -16.41 -5.91
C TYR A 239 10.39 -15.25 -5.12
N SER A 240 11.19 -15.54 -4.11
CA SER A 240 11.92 -14.53 -3.37
C SER A 240 13.31 -14.37 -3.95
N THR A 241 13.65 -13.15 -4.37
CA THR A 241 15.00 -12.86 -4.86
C THR A 241 15.99 -12.55 -3.74
N ASN A 242 15.52 -12.08 -2.57
CA ASN A 242 16.39 -11.56 -1.50
C ASN A 242 15.84 -11.73 -0.07
N THR A 243 14.65 -12.29 0.13
CA THR A 243 14.04 -12.45 1.46
C THR A 243 14.33 -13.82 2.04
N PHE A 244 14.42 -13.90 3.37
CA PHE A 244 14.43 -15.20 4.03
C PHE A 244 13.01 -15.79 3.94
N PRO A 245 12.85 -16.98 3.34
CA PRO A 245 11.55 -17.60 3.23
C PRO A 245 10.92 -17.81 4.62
N SER A 246 9.66 -17.44 4.79
CA SER A 246 8.90 -17.68 6.02
C SER A 246 7.47 -18.12 5.71
N TRP A 247 6.87 -18.87 6.64
CA TRP A 247 5.53 -19.44 6.46
C TRP A 247 4.43 -18.38 6.31
N GLU A 248 4.54 -17.28 7.05
CA GLU A 248 3.54 -16.19 7.08
C GLU A 248 3.56 -15.31 5.83
N LEU A 249 4.72 -15.18 5.16
CA LEU A 249 4.89 -14.40 3.93
C LEU A 249 4.45 -15.16 2.67
N ALA A 250 4.21 -16.48 2.76
CA ALA A 250 3.57 -17.22 1.68
C ALA A 250 2.20 -16.60 1.33
N GLN A 251 1.81 -16.71 0.07
CA GLN A 251 0.54 -16.17 -0.45
C GLN A 251 -0.36 -17.33 -0.95
N PRO A 252 -1.68 -17.12 -1.11
CA PRO A 252 -2.45 -15.87 -0.97
C PRO A 252 -2.50 -15.27 0.44
N PHE A 253 -2.81 -13.97 0.52
CA PHE A 253 -3.24 -13.31 1.75
C PHE A 253 -4.77 -13.45 1.93
N ARG A 254 -5.43 -12.57 2.68
CA ARG A 254 -6.82 -12.77 3.12
C ARG A 254 -7.82 -12.51 2.00
N TYR A 255 -7.51 -11.55 1.13
CA TYR A 255 -8.33 -11.17 -0.02
C TYR A 255 -7.57 -11.31 -1.34
N LEU A 256 -6.25 -11.15 -1.35
CA LEU A 256 -5.49 -11.07 -2.60
C LEU A 256 -4.28 -12.00 -2.69
N ALA A 257 -3.89 -12.25 -3.93
CA ALA A 257 -2.59 -12.77 -4.34
C ALA A 257 -1.97 -11.78 -5.33
N HIS A 258 -0.75 -11.37 -5.09
CA HIS A 258 -0.05 -10.32 -5.80
C HIS A 258 1.22 -10.86 -6.45
N ASN A 259 1.29 -10.69 -7.77
CA ASN A 259 2.49 -10.87 -8.56
C ASN A 259 3.02 -9.51 -8.96
N GLY A 260 4.10 -9.08 -8.32
CA GLY A 260 4.57 -7.72 -8.51
C GLY A 260 5.27 -7.15 -7.30
N GLU A 261 5.48 -5.83 -7.33
CA GLU A 261 6.11 -5.07 -6.28
C GLU A 261 5.45 -3.70 -6.17
N ILE A 262 5.12 -3.27 -4.95
CA ILE A 262 4.62 -1.91 -4.68
C ILE A 262 5.79 -0.98 -4.39
N ASN A 263 6.19 -0.18 -5.38
CA ASN A 263 7.33 0.74 -5.26
C ASN A 263 7.02 2.03 -4.49
N THR A 264 5.75 2.34 -4.25
CA THR A 264 5.30 3.48 -3.43
C THR A 264 5.06 3.15 -1.96
N LEU A 265 5.41 1.94 -1.50
CA LEU A 265 5.02 1.40 -0.19
C LEU A 265 5.29 2.36 0.99
N ARG A 266 6.50 2.90 1.11
CA ARG A 266 6.86 3.81 2.23
C ARG A 266 5.93 5.02 2.32
N GLY A 267 5.56 5.59 1.17
CA GLY A 267 4.58 6.69 1.10
C GLY A 267 3.21 6.24 1.58
N ASN A 268 2.72 5.11 1.04
CA ASN A 268 1.40 4.56 1.37
C ASN A 268 1.25 4.25 2.87
N LEU A 269 2.28 3.66 3.48
CA LEU A 269 2.31 3.34 4.92
C LEU A 269 2.21 4.61 5.77
N ASN A 270 3.07 5.60 5.48
CA ASN A 270 3.07 6.86 6.22
C ASN A 270 1.73 7.59 6.11
N LEU A 271 1.12 7.59 4.92
CA LEU A 271 -0.16 8.24 4.67
C LEU A 271 -1.30 7.54 5.41
N ILE A 272 -1.39 6.21 5.38
CA ILE A 272 -2.40 5.49 6.14
C ILE A 272 -2.22 5.69 7.65
N ARG A 273 -0.99 5.62 8.15
CA ARG A 273 -0.70 5.89 9.56
C ARG A 273 -1.17 7.29 9.98
N SER A 274 -0.93 8.30 9.15
CA SER A 274 -1.39 9.68 9.40
C SER A 274 -2.92 9.84 9.38
N ARG A 275 -3.63 8.92 8.73
CA ARG A 275 -5.10 8.91 8.61
C ARG A 275 -5.81 8.16 9.72
N GLU A 276 -5.15 7.19 10.38
CA GLU A 276 -5.79 6.36 11.41
C GLU A 276 -6.61 7.16 12.43
N PRO A 277 -6.11 8.28 13.01
CA PRO A 277 -6.88 9.07 13.97
C PRO A 277 -8.15 9.71 13.39
N SER A 278 -8.20 9.89 12.07
CA SER A 278 -9.31 10.51 11.34
C SER A 278 -10.33 9.50 10.80
N LEU A 279 -10.03 8.20 10.86
CA LEU A 279 -10.92 7.16 10.32
C LEU A 279 -12.22 7.07 11.11
N LYS A 280 -13.34 7.13 10.40
CA LYS A 280 -14.69 6.97 10.96
C LYS A 280 -15.53 6.12 10.03
N SER A 281 -16.22 5.12 10.58
CA SER A 281 -17.13 4.26 9.85
C SER A 281 -18.35 3.91 10.69
N ASP A 282 -19.54 4.11 10.12
CA ASP A 282 -20.81 3.77 10.76
C ASP A 282 -20.94 2.27 11.04
N LEU A 283 -20.31 1.44 10.19
CA LEU A 283 -20.39 -0.03 10.28
C LEU A 283 -19.47 -0.59 11.38
N PHE A 284 -18.35 0.07 11.66
CA PHE A 284 -17.47 -0.29 12.77
C PHE A 284 -17.88 0.39 14.09
N GLY A 285 -18.48 1.58 14.03
CA GLY A 285 -18.81 2.36 15.22
C GLY A 285 -17.56 2.56 16.09
N ARG A 286 -17.63 2.15 17.36
CA ARG A 286 -16.50 2.25 18.32
C ARG A 286 -15.41 1.21 18.10
N ASP A 287 -15.70 0.11 17.38
CA ASP A 287 -14.72 -0.96 17.13
C ASP A 287 -13.60 -0.49 16.18
N ILE A 288 -13.74 0.65 15.50
CA ILE A 288 -12.69 1.22 14.64
C ILE A 288 -11.39 1.48 15.40
N ASN A 289 -11.46 1.86 16.68
CA ASN A 289 -10.25 2.11 17.48
C ASN A 289 -9.52 0.82 17.85
N LYS A 290 -10.19 -0.34 17.74
CA LYS A 290 -9.62 -1.65 18.09
C LYS A 290 -8.80 -2.26 16.95
N ILE A 291 -8.92 -1.73 15.73
CA ILE A 291 -8.23 -2.28 14.55
C ILE A 291 -6.88 -1.61 14.28
N PHE A 292 -6.50 -0.57 15.03
CA PHE A 292 -5.22 0.11 14.87
C PHE A 292 -4.07 -0.67 15.53
N PRO A 293 -2.86 -0.68 14.93
CA PRO A 293 -2.55 -0.16 13.59
C PRO A 293 -3.20 -1.04 12.50
N VAL A 294 -3.74 -0.40 11.45
CA VAL A 294 -4.45 -1.09 10.36
C VAL A 294 -3.49 -2.01 9.62
N ILE A 295 -2.35 -1.46 9.22
CA ILE A 295 -1.32 -2.17 8.45
C ILE A 295 -0.26 -2.70 9.39
N ASP A 296 0.10 -3.97 9.21
CA ASP A 296 1.25 -4.56 9.87
C ASP A 296 2.53 -4.33 9.05
N GLU A 297 3.37 -3.40 9.51
CA GLU A 297 4.55 -2.95 8.77
C GLU A 297 5.69 -3.98 8.74
N THR A 298 5.59 -5.06 9.52
CA THR A 298 6.53 -6.18 9.46
C THR A 298 6.21 -7.14 8.32
N GLY A 299 5.05 -7.01 7.67
CA GLY A 299 4.66 -7.84 6.52
C GLY A 299 5.29 -7.37 5.21
N SER A 300 5.15 -8.19 4.16
CA SER A 300 5.55 -7.77 2.80
C SER A 300 4.65 -6.64 2.27
N ASP A 301 5.10 -5.98 1.19
CA ASP A 301 4.35 -4.99 0.43
C ASP A 301 2.92 -5.45 0.08
N SER A 302 2.82 -6.71 -0.30
CA SER A 302 1.62 -7.41 -0.73
C SER A 302 0.67 -7.67 0.45
N SER A 303 1.23 -7.98 1.63
CA SER A 303 0.46 -8.07 2.88
C SER A 303 -0.09 -6.70 3.30
N CYS A 304 0.72 -5.65 3.14
CA CYS A 304 0.30 -4.28 3.43
C CYS A 304 -0.86 -3.85 2.54
N LEU A 305 -0.81 -4.18 1.25
CA LEU A 305 -1.89 -3.93 0.30
C LEU A 305 -3.16 -4.72 0.67
N ASP A 306 -3.03 -5.99 1.07
CA ASP A 306 -4.14 -6.82 1.54
C ASP A 306 -4.83 -6.22 2.78
N ASN A 307 -4.05 -5.68 3.74
CA ASN A 307 -4.59 -5.01 4.92
C ASN A 307 -5.37 -3.74 4.57
N ALA A 308 -4.86 -2.93 3.63
CA ALA A 308 -5.56 -1.74 3.16
C ALA A 308 -6.86 -2.10 2.42
N LEU A 309 -6.83 -3.13 1.57
CA LEU A 309 -8.01 -3.64 0.88
C LEU A 309 -9.06 -4.15 1.87
N GLU A 310 -8.63 -4.93 2.85
CA GLU A 310 -9.50 -5.51 3.86
C GLU A 310 -10.20 -4.45 4.71
N LEU A 311 -9.50 -3.37 5.08
CA LEU A 311 -10.12 -2.22 5.76
C LEU A 311 -11.25 -1.63 4.91
N LEU A 312 -10.97 -1.35 3.63
CA LEU A 312 -11.94 -0.72 2.73
C LEU A 312 -13.17 -1.61 2.53
N VAL A 313 -12.97 -2.90 2.28
CA VAL A 313 -14.08 -3.86 2.08
C VAL A 313 -14.92 -4.01 3.36
N ASN A 314 -14.28 -4.21 4.52
CA ASN A 314 -15.01 -4.35 5.77
C ASN A 314 -15.71 -3.05 6.19
N SER A 315 -15.20 -1.89 5.80
CA SER A 315 -15.86 -0.59 6.01
C SER A 315 -17.13 -0.39 5.18
N GLY A 316 -17.42 -1.29 4.23
CA GLY A 316 -18.67 -1.32 3.44
C GLY A 316 -18.51 -1.09 1.94
N ARG A 317 -17.29 -0.82 1.45
CA ARG A 317 -17.05 -0.63 0.01
C ARG A 317 -17.06 -1.97 -0.73
N ALA A 318 -17.56 -1.95 -1.97
CA ALA A 318 -17.51 -3.11 -2.85
C ALA A 318 -16.05 -3.46 -3.23
N LEU A 319 -15.77 -4.75 -3.43
CA LEU A 319 -14.42 -5.23 -3.73
C LEU A 319 -13.79 -4.54 -4.95
N SER A 320 -14.52 -4.41 -6.07
CA SER A 320 -14.02 -3.71 -7.25
C SER A 320 -13.76 -2.23 -7.01
N HIS A 321 -14.61 -1.57 -6.21
CA HIS A 321 -14.45 -0.17 -5.85
C HIS A 321 -13.16 0.00 -5.05
N SER A 322 -12.97 -0.79 -3.98
CA SER A 322 -11.76 -0.74 -3.15
C SER A 322 -10.49 -0.98 -3.97
N MET A 323 -10.51 -1.93 -4.90
CA MET A 323 -9.38 -2.18 -5.81
C MET A 323 -9.10 -0.98 -6.74
N LEU A 324 -10.13 -0.37 -7.34
CA LEU A 324 -9.96 0.82 -8.19
C LEU A 324 -9.52 2.07 -7.40
N MET A 325 -9.79 2.12 -6.10
CA MET A 325 -9.32 3.17 -5.20
C MET A 325 -7.84 2.99 -4.84
N LEU A 326 -7.37 1.74 -4.65
CA LEU A 326 -5.96 1.44 -4.32
C LEU A 326 -5.06 1.45 -5.56
N LEU A 327 -5.49 0.83 -6.66
CA LEU A 327 -4.76 0.79 -7.94
C LEU A 327 -5.62 1.41 -9.05
N PRO A 328 -5.74 2.74 -9.09
CA PRO A 328 -6.49 3.42 -10.14
C PRO A 328 -5.78 3.29 -11.49
N GLU A 329 -6.56 3.31 -12.59
CA GLU A 329 -5.96 3.39 -13.92
C GLU A 329 -5.27 4.74 -14.15
N ALA A 330 -4.51 4.85 -15.24
CA ALA A 330 -4.02 6.14 -15.70
C ALA A 330 -5.20 7.03 -16.09
N TRP A 331 -5.25 8.24 -15.55
CA TRP A 331 -6.32 9.20 -15.82
C TRP A 331 -5.75 10.63 -15.81
N GLY A 332 -6.42 11.55 -16.51
CA GLY A 332 -6.01 12.94 -16.61
C GLY A 332 -6.67 13.65 -17.79
N ASP A 333 -6.26 14.88 -18.05
CA ASP A 333 -6.84 15.70 -19.14
C ASP A 333 -6.49 15.14 -20.52
N LYS A 334 -5.26 14.64 -20.70
CA LYS A 334 -4.77 14.03 -21.94
C LYS A 334 -5.25 12.58 -22.14
N TYR A 335 -5.75 11.92 -21.09
CA TYR A 335 -6.12 10.50 -21.15
C TYR A 335 -7.58 10.32 -21.63
N PRO A 336 -7.86 9.46 -22.63
CA PRO A 336 -9.20 9.28 -23.18
C PRO A 336 -10.07 8.44 -22.24
N ILE A 337 -10.88 9.11 -21.41
CA ILE A 337 -11.76 8.48 -20.41
C ILE A 337 -13.12 9.18 -20.36
N GLY A 338 -14.17 8.44 -20.01
CA GLY A 338 -15.51 9.00 -19.84
C GLY A 338 -15.57 10.01 -18.69
N PRO A 339 -16.45 11.04 -18.75
CA PRO A 339 -16.48 12.10 -17.75
C PRO A 339 -16.89 11.61 -16.35
N ASP A 340 -17.77 10.61 -16.27
CA ASP A 340 -18.18 10.04 -14.98
C ASP A 340 -17.04 9.23 -14.35
N GLU A 341 -16.33 8.44 -15.15
CA GLU A 341 -15.15 7.68 -14.71
C GLU A 341 -14.02 8.62 -14.28
N ARG A 342 -13.78 9.71 -15.04
CA ARG A 342 -12.84 10.77 -14.65
C ARG A 342 -13.22 11.38 -13.30
N GLY A 343 -14.49 11.70 -13.10
CA GLY A 343 -15.00 12.23 -11.83
C GLY A 343 -14.80 11.25 -10.68
N PHE A 344 -14.99 9.95 -10.91
CA PHE A 344 -14.71 8.91 -9.94
C PHE A 344 -13.23 8.86 -9.54
N PHE A 345 -12.31 8.84 -10.50
CA PHE A 345 -10.88 8.79 -10.19
C PHE A 345 -10.37 10.09 -9.56
N GLU A 346 -10.86 11.25 -10.00
CA GLU A 346 -10.50 12.54 -9.40
C GLU A 346 -10.98 12.64 -7.94
N TYR A 347 -12.19 12.17 -7.65
CA TYR A 347 -12.70 12.08 -6.27
C TYR A 347 -11.79 11.22 -5.40
N HIS A 348 -11.41 10.03 -5.88
CA HIS A 348 -10.63 9.07 -5.09
C HIS A 348 -9.14 9.46 -4.98
N ALA A 349 -8.57 10.14 -5.97
CA ALA A 349 -7.19 10.64 -5.87
C ALA A 349 -7.02 11.70 -4.77
N GLY A 350 -8.11 12.39 -4.40
CA GLY A 350 -8.15 13.28 -3.25
C GLY A 350 -8.20 12.55 -1.90
N LEU A 351 -8.49 11.24 -1.88
CA LEU A 351 -8.66 10.43 -0.67
C LEU A 351 -7.54 9.40 -0.47
N MET A 352 -7.10 8.75 -1.55
CA MET A 352 -6.14 7.65 -1.53
C MET A 352 -5.14 7.84 -2.66
N GLU A 353 -3.87 7.79 -2.28
CA GLU A 353 -2.75 7.77 -3.21
C GLU A 353 -2.61 6.38 -3.83
N PRO A 354 -2.19 6.29 -5.10
CA PRO A 354 -2.01 5.00 -5.76
C PRO A 354 -0.96 4.13 -5.08
N TRP A 355 -1.32 2.87 -4.85
CA TRP A 355 -0.39 1.79 -4.54
C TRP A 355 0.22 1.30 -5.86
N ASP A 356 1.29 1.98 -6.27
CA ASP A 356 1.87 1.85 -7.60
C ASP A 356 3.06 0.89 -7.62
N GLY A 357 3.42 0.49 -8.84
CA GLY A 357 4.43 -0.52 -9.13
C GLY A 357 3.86 -1.65 -9.99
N PRO A 358 4.71 -2.55 -10.53
CA PRO A 358 4.25 -3.67 -11.32
C PRO A 358 3.30 -4.53 -10.50
N ALA A 359 2.08 -4.77 -10.96
CA ALA A 359 1.13 -5.58 -10.20
C ALA A 359 0.17 -6.34 -11.12
N ALA A 360 0.17 -7.66 -11.00
CA ALA A 360 -0.93 -8.52 -11.41
C ALA A 360 -1.56 -9.13 -10.16
N ILE A 361 -2.80 -8.74 -9.87
CA ILE A 361 -3.47 -9.11 -8.62
C ILE A 361 -4.67 -10.00 -8.95
N ALA A 362 -4.75 -11.16 -8.31
CA ALA A 362 -5.98 -11.94 -8.20
C ALA A 362 -6.59 -11.70 -6.81
N PHE A 363 -7.89 -11.46 -6.73
CA PHE A 363 -8.54 -11.10 -5.47
C PHE A 363 -9.95 -11.69 -5.36
N SER A 364 -10.39 -11.97 -4.14
CA SER A 364 -11.71 -12.55 -3.84
C SER A 364 -12.18 -12.20 -2.42
N ASP A 365 -13.48 -11.99 -2.27
CA ASP A 365 -14.18 -11.91 -0.97
C ASP A 365 -14.99 -13.19 -0.68
N GLY A 366 -14.80 -14.24 -1.48
CA GLY A 366 -15.55 -15.50 -1.46
C GLY A 366 -16.89 -15.47 -2.20
N GLU A 367 -17.41 -14.31 -2.59
CA GLU A 367 -18.63 -14.15 -3.42
C GLU A 367 -18.32 -13.64 -4.82
N HIS A 368 -17.24 -12.89 -4.93
CA HIS A 368 -16.64 -12.38 -6.17
C HIS A 368 -15.22 -12.91 -6.28
N VAL A 369 -14.74 -13.08 -7.50
CA VAL A 369 -13.32 -13.30 -7.79
C VAL A 369 -12.93 -12.51 -9.02
N GLY A 370 -11.81 -11.82 -8.97
CA GLY A 370 -11.38 -10.96 -10.06
C GLY A 370 -9.88 -10.90 -10.19
N ALA A 371 -9.47 -10.26 -11.28
CA ALA A 371 -8.09 -9.87 -11.47
C ALA A 371 -7.99 -8.45 -12.02
N MET A 372 -6.88 -7.81 -11.72
CA MET A 372 -6.55 -6.46 -12.17
C MET A 372 -5.05 -6.32 -12.43
N LEU A 373 -4.72 -5.46 -13.38
CA LEU A 373 -3.36 -5.00 -13.61
C LEU A 373 -3.14 -3.58 -13.09
N ASP A 374 -1.89 -3.29 -12.71
CA ASP A 374 -1.40 -1.94 -12.48
C ASP A 374 -1.64 -1.02 -13.69
N ARG A 375 -1.51 0.28 -13.45
CA ARG A 375 -1.83 1.32 -14.44
C ARG A 375 -1.00 1.28 -15.71
N ASN A 376 0.17 0.64 -15.67
CA ASN A 376 1.12 0.48 -16.78
C ASN A 376 1.08 -0.95 -17.37
N GLY A 377 0.43 -1.89 -16.69
CA GLY A 377 0.29 -3.28 -17.13
C GLY A 377 1.64 -3.99 -17.24
N LEU A 378 2.49 -3.83 -16.22
CA LEU A 378 3.88 -4.29 -16.23
C LEU A 378 4.01 -5.81 -15.98
N ARG A 379 2.91 -6.48 -15.66
CA ARG A 379 2.85 -7.94 -15.45
C ARG A 379 1.86 -8.60 -16.41
N PRO A 380 2.14 -9.83 -16.87
CA PRO A 380 1.25 -10.54 -17.77
C PRO A 380 0.01 -11.07 -17.03
N ALA A 381 -1.15 -11.01 -17.69
CA ALA A 381 -2.42 -11.46 -17.14
C ALA A 381 -3.33 -11.95 -18.27
N ARG A 382 -3.62 -13.26 -18.26
CA ARG A 382 -4.34 -13.98 -19.31
C ARG A 382 -5.52 -14.73 -18.72
N TYR A 383 -6.59 -14.86 -19.51
CA TYR A 383 -7.75 -15.63 -19.09
C TYR A 383 -8.36 -16.42 -20.25
N THR A 384 -9.01 -17.53 -19.88
CA THR A 384 -9.81 -18.37 -20.78
C THR A 384 -11.17 -18.61 -20.13
N ILE A 385 -12.24 -18.46 -20.90
CA ILE A 385 -13.62 -18.75 -20.50
C ILE A 385 -14.13 -19.88 -21.39
N THR A 386 -14.74 -20.89 -20.79
CA THR A 386 -15.33 -22.04 -21.49
C THR A 386 -16.83 -21.85 -21.68
N LYS A 387 -17.40 -22.59 -22.63
CA LYS A 387 -18.86 -22.65 -22.88
C LYS A 387 -19.62 -23.33 -21.73
N SER A 388 -18.94 -24.17 -20.95
CA SER A 388 -19.47 -24.85 -19.76
C SER A 388 -19.63 -23.92 -18.56
N GLY A 389 -19.17 -22.68 -18.64
CA GLY A 389 -19.26 -21.72 -17.53
C GLY A 389 -18.07 -21.77 -16.56
N PHE A 390 -16.95 -22.35 -16.97
CA PHE A 390 -15.69 -22.33 -16.24
C PHE A 390 -14.80 -21.17 -16.74
N MET A 391 -14.05 -20.55 -15.84
CA MET A 391 -13.07 -19.53 -16.17
C MET A 391 -11.76 -19.78 -15.42
N VAL A 392 -10.65 -19.65 -16.14
CA VAL A 392 -9.30 -19.60 -15.57
C VAL A 392 -8.64 -18.29 -15.90
N PHE A 393 -7.93 -17.73 -14.92
CA PHE A 393 -7.04 -16.61 -15.05
C PHE A 393 -5.66 -17.01 -14.54
N ALA A 394 -4.59 -16.63 -15.24
CA ALA A 394 -3.23 -16.81 -14.78
C ALA A 394 -2.27 -15.82 -15.41
N SER A 395 -1.06 -15.74 -14.87
CA SER A 395 0.04 -14.98 -15.47
C SER A 395 0.47 -15.50 -16.86
N GLU A 396 0.11 -16.74 -17.22
CA GLU A 396 0.43 -17.37 -18.50
C GLU A 396 -0.79 -18.05 -19.13
N VAL A 397 -0.68 -18.36 -20.42
CA VAL A 397 -1.61 -19.25 -21.12
C VAL A 397 -1.10 -20.70 -21.04
N GLY A 398 -2.00 -21.69 -21.17
CA GLY A 398 -1.61 -23.10 -21.13
C GLY A 398 -1.46 -23.68 -19.72
N VAL A 399 -1.93 -22.97 -18.69
CA VAL A 399 -1.96 -23.47 -17.31
C VAL A 399 -2.98 -24.58 -17.10
N LEU A 400 -3.98 -24.70 -17.99
CA LEU A 400 -4.96 -25.78 -18.06
C LEU A 400 -5.29 -26.04 -19.52
N ASP A 401 -5.49 -27.32 -19.86
CA ASP A 401 -5.85 -27.76 -21.19
C ASP A 401 -7.37 -27.79 -21.35
N PHE A 402 -7.87 -27.14 -22.40
CA PHE A 402 -9.28 -27.17 -22.78
C PHE A 402 -9.40 -27.62 -24.23
N PRO A 403 -10.37 -28.50 -24.55
CA PRO A 403 -10.73 -28.78 -25.93
C PRO A 403 -11.02 -27.47 -26.69
N PRO A 404 -10.46 -27.25 -27.90
CA PRO A 404 -10.65 -26.00 -28.63
C PRO A 404 -12.11 -25.62 -28.88
N ASP A 405 -12.99 -26.61 -28.99
CA ASP A 405 -14.44 -26.45 -29.15
C ASP A 405 -15.17 -26.04 -27.86
N GLU A 406 -14.58 -26.28 -26.68
CA GLU A 406 -15.12 -25.85 -25.39
C GLU A 406 -14.77 -24.39 -25.07
N VAL A 407 -13.72 -23.84 -25.68
CA VAL A 407 -13.28 -22.46 -25.46
C VAL A 407 -14.30 -21.47 -26.04
N ALA A 408 -14.87 -20.63 -25.18
CA ALA A 408 -15.74 -19.52 -25.59
C ALA A 408 -14.92 -18.25 -25.88
N GLU A 409 -13.92 -17.96 -25.04
CA GLU A 409 -13.12 -16.74 -25.15
C GLU A 409 -11.71 -16.94 -24.59
N LYS A 410 -10.71 -16.36 -25.24
CA LYS A 410 -9.37 -16.14 -24.70
C LYS A 410 -9.04 -14.66 -24.74
N GLY A 411 -8.52 -14.13 -23.63
CA GLY A 411 -8.22 -12.72 -23.51
C GLY A 411 -6.98 -12.43 -22.68
N ALA A 412 -6.61 -11.15 -22.66
CA ALA A 412 -5.55 -10.61 -21.84
C ALA A 412 -6.03 -9.31 -21.18
N LEU A 413 -5.64 -9.09 -19.92
CA LEU A 413 -5.80 -7.77 -19.31
C LEU A 413 -4.78 -6.80 -19.91
N ARG A 414 -5.20 -5.54 -20.05
CA ARG A 414 -4.35 -4.43 -20.50
C ARG A 414 -4.09 -3.49 -19.31
N PRO A 415 -3.21 -2.50 -19.42
CA PRO A 415 -2.91 -1.57 -18.33
C PRO A 415 -4.18 -0.99 -17.70
N GLY A 416 -4.25 -1.00 -16.36
CA GLY A 416 -5.35 -0.49 -15.55
C GLY A 416 -6.70 -1.21 -15.74
N ARG A 417 -6.73 -2.39 -16.37
CA ARG A 417 -7.98 -3.13 -16.62
C ARG A 417 -8.28 -4.16 -15.53
N MET A 418 -9.58 -4.30 -15.25
CA MET A 418 -10.13 -5.28 -14.31
C MET A 418 -11.11 -6.23 -15.01
N ILE A 419 -11.15 -7.47 -14.53
CA ILE A 419 -12.20 -8.46 -14.80
C ILE A 419 -12.70 -9.02 -13.47
N LEU A 420 -14.01 -9.22 -13.35
CA LEU A 420 -14.63 -9.68 -12.10
C LEU A 420 -15.73 -10.68 -12.39
N VAL A 421 -15.74 -11.81 -11.69
CA VAL A 421 -16.82 -12.79 -11.72
C VAL A 421 -17.68 -12.59 -10.48
N ASP A 422 -18.98 -12.36 -10.67
CA ASP A 422 -19.98 -12.26 -9.61
C ASP A 422 -20.75 -13.58 -9.56
N LEU A 423 -20.51 -14.40 -8.54
CA LEU A 423 -21.15 -15.71 -8.40
C LEU A 423 -22.64 -15.61 -8.08
N LYS A 424 -23.08 -14.51 -7.45
CA LYS A 424 -24.49 -14.30 -7.14
C LYS A 424 -25.29 -13.98 -8.39
N LYS A 425 -24.73 -13.15 -9.27
CA LYS A 425 -25.32 -12.79 -10.57
C LYS A 425 -24.96 -13.77 -11.69
N LYS A 426 -24.10 -14.75 -11.40
CA LYS A 426 -23.65 -15.80 -12.31
C LYS A 426 -23.08 -15.27 -13.63
N ARG A 427 -22.26 -14.21 -13.55
CA ARG A 427 -21.73 -13.55 -14.76
C ARG A 427 -20.36 -12.93 -14.57
N VAL A 428 -19.68 -12.73 -15.69
CA VAL A 428 -18.38 -12.05 -15.78
C VAL A 428 -18.61 -10.58 -16.15
N LEU A 429 -18.23 -9.68 -15.26
CA LEU A 429 -18.19 -8.24 -15.46
C LEU A 429 -16.86 -7.85 -16.13
N ARG A 430 -16.94 -7.00 -17.15
CA ARG A 430 -15.76 -6.50 -17.89
C ARG A 430 -15.40 -5.09 -17.44
N ASN A 431 -14.16 -4.70 -17.74
CA ASN A 431 -13.57 -3.42 -17.34
C ASN A 431 -14.52 -2.21 -17.43
N GLY A 432 -15.12 -1.98 -18.62
CA GLY A 432 -15.99 -0.81 -18.82
C GLY A 432 -17.26 -0.86 -17.97
N GLU A 433 -17.87 -2.05 -17.84
CA GLU A 433 -19.05 -2.23 -16.99
C GLU A 433 -18.71 -2.03 -15.50
N ILE A 434 -17.59 -2.58 -15.03
CA ILE A 434 -17.14 -2.42 -13.64
C ILE A 434 -16.93 -0.95 -13.31
N LYS A 435 -16.15 -0.24 -14.14
CA LYS A 435 -15.83 1.18 -13.95
C LYS A 435 -17.06 2.06 -14.03
N THR A 436 -17.95 1.80 -14.99
CA THR A 436 -19.22 2.52 -15.10
C THR A 436 -20.12 2.29 -13.87
N LEU A 437 -20.20 1.05 -13.35
CA LEU A 437 -20.98 0.76 -12.14
C LEU A 437 -20.40 1.46 -10.91
N CYS A 438 -19.08 1.45 -10.73
CA CYS A 438 -18.42 2.17 -9.66
C CYS A 438 -18.61 3.69 -9.80
N ALA A 439 -18.37 4.25 -10.99
CA ALA A 439 -18.48 5.68 -11.24
C ALA A 439 -19.90 6.24 -11.13
N ARG A 440 -20.92 5.40 -11.29
CA ARG A 440 -22.34 5.77 -11.16
C ARG A 440 -22.95 5.43 -9.80
N GLN A 441 -22.18 4.85 -8.88
CA GLN A 441 -22.65 4.53 -7.54
C GLN A 441 -23.05 5.79 -6.75
N GLN A 442 -22.27 6.86 -6.92
CA GLN A 442 -22.53 8.19 -6.37
C GLN A 442 -22.29 9.24 -7.47
N PRO A 443 -22.80 10.47 -7.31
CA PRO A 443 -22.58 11.53 -8.29
C PRO A 443 -21.18 12.16 -8.14
N TYR A 444 -20.10 11.36 -8.18
CA TYR A 444 -18.71 11.81 -7.94
C TYR A 444 -18.31 12.96 -8.86
N ARG A 445 -18.64 12.86 -10.15
CA ARG A 445 -18.39 13.93 -11.10
C ARG A 445 -18.97 15.27 -10.63
N ARG A 446 -20.23 15.24 -10.20
CA ARG A 446 -20.92 16.43 -9.69
C ARG A 446 -20.26 16.94 -8.42
N TRP A 447 -19.93 16.05 -7.48
CA TRP A 447 -19.23 16.43 -6.25
C TRP A 447 -17.88 17.10 -6.53
N VAL A 448 -17.09 16.55 -7.46
CA VAL A 448 -15.83 17.14 -7.90
C VAL A 448 -16.07 18.49 -8.57
N GLU A 449 -17.00 18.59 -9.53
CA GLU A 449 -17.26 19.84 -10.25
C GLU A 449 -17.78 20.97 -9.33
N GLU A 450 -18.62 20.66 -8.35
CA GLU A 450 -19.24 21.63 -7.43
C GLU A 450 -18.30 22.04 -6.27
N ASN A 451 -17.44 21.15 -5.79
CA ASN A 451 -16.65 21.39 -4.57
C ASN A 451 -15.16 21.65 -4.83
N ARG A 452 -14.63 21.32 -6.02
CA ARG A 452 -13.21 21.53 -6.31
C ARG A 452 -12.88 23.02 -6.28
N ILE A 453 -11.81 23.36 -5.58
CA ILE A 453 -11.26 24.71 -5.59
C ILE A 453 -10.10 24.69 -6.58
N THR A 454 -10.37 25.15 -7.79
CA THR A 454 -9.34 25.33 -8.81
C THR A 454 -8.93 26.79 -8.85
N LEU A 455 -7.65 27.05 -8.65
CA LEU A 455 -7.09 28.39 -8.79
C LEU A 455 -6.93 28.69 -10.28
N ARG A 456 -7.86 29.46 -10.85
CA ARG A 456 -7.76 29.93 -12.24
C ARG A 456 -6.56 30.87 -12.37
N SER A 457 -5.84 30.79 -13.49
CA SER A 457 -4.65 31.59 -13.80
C SER A 457 -3.40 31.30 -12.96
N PHE A 458 -3.37 30.27 -12.12
CA PHE A 458 -2.11 29.74 -11.59
C PHE A 458 -1.31 29.11 -12.74
N TYR A 459 0.03 29.20 -12.67
CA TYR A 459 0.94 28.74 -13.74
C TYR A 459 0.81 29.53 -15.06
N SER A 460 0.45 30.82 -15.00
CA SER A 460 0.68 31.76 -16.11
C SER A 460 2.18 32.01 -16.32
N GLU A 461 2.57 32.69 -17.41
CA GLU A 461 3.95 33.16 -17.57
C GLU A 461 4.44 33.81 -16.26
N VAL A 462 5.61 33.38 -15.79
CA VAL A 462 6.23 33.98 -14.60
C VAL A 462 6.45 35.46 -14.91
N ALA A 463 5.71 36.33 -14.23
CA ALA A 463 5.88 37.78 -14.43
C ALA A 463 7.34 38.15 -14.19
N SER A 464 7.88 39.09 -14.98
CA SER A 464 9.23 39.59 -14.74
C SER A 464 9.28 40.22 -13.35
N ILE A 465 9.99 39.58 -12.44
CA ILE A 465 10.29 40.13 -11.13
C ILE A 465 11.49 41.05 -11.32
N GLU A 466 11.42 42.29 -10.86
CA GLU A 466 12.63 43.09 -10.68
C GLU A 466 13.26 42.64 -9.35
N PRO A 467 14.39 41.91 -9.37
CA PRO A 467 15.03 41.49 -8.14
C PRO A 467 15.61 42.70 -7.42
N ASP A 468 15.69 42.60 -6.10
CA ASP A 468 16.43 43.56 -5.29
C ASP A 468 17.93 43.36 -5.51
N TYR A 469 18.48 44.04 -6.50
CA TYR A 469 19.89 43.91 -6.89
C TYR A 469 20.87 44.26 -5.75
N ASP A 470 20.45 45.07 -4.77
CA ASP A 470 21.29 45.44 -3.64
C ASP A 470 21.46 44.28 -2.66
N PHE A 471 20.41 43.47 -2.44
CA PHE A 471 20.41 42.34 -1.52
C PHE A 471 20.55 40.96 -2.18
N LEU A 472 20.41 40.86 -3.51
CA LEU A 472 20.45 39.58 -4.23
C LEU A 472 21.76 38.82 -3.99
N LEU A 473 22.90 39.49 -4.11
CA LEU A 473 24.21 38.85 -3.89
C LEU A 473 24.37 38.37 -2.45
N PHE A 474 23.81 39.10 -1.48
CA PHE A 474 23.81 38.68 -0.08
C PHE A 474 22.97 37.42 0.11
N ARG A 475 21.74 37.37 -0.42
CA ARG A 475 20.86 36.19 -0.36
C ARG A 475 21.49 34.97 -1.06
N GLN A 476 22.07 35.18 -2.24
CA GLN A 476 22.80 34.12 -2.96
C GLN A 476 23.93 33.54 -2.10
N ARG A 477 24.72 34.38 -1.41
CA ARG A 477 25.76 33.90 -0.48
C ARG A 477 25.19 33.18 0.73
N LEU A 478 24.09 33.69 1.30
CA LEU A 478 23.41 33.09 2.45
C LEU A 478 22.96 31.66 2.18
N PHE A 479 22.42 31.40 0.98
CA PHE A 479 21.95 30.07 0.54
C PHE A 479 22.99 29.28 -0.28
N GLY A 480 24.24 29.75 -0.30
CA GLY A 480 25.37 29.04 -0.91
C GLY A 480 25.29 28.89 -2.43
N TYR A 481 24.70 29.85 -3.15
CA TYR A 481 24.73 29.87 -4.62
C TYR A 481 26.13 30.11 -5.12
N SER A 482 26.56 29.27 -6.06
CA SER A 482 27.83 29.42 -6.76
C SER A 482 27.63 30.05 -8.14
N ARG A 483 28.73 30.52 -8.76
CA ARG A 483 28.69 30.96 -10.17
C ARG A 483 28.35 29.81 -11.12
N GLU A 484 28.67 28.57 -10.74
CA GLU A 484 28.34 27.38 -11.50
C GLU A 484 26.84 27.09 -11.43
N ASP A 485 26.23 27.24 -10.25
CA ASP A 485 24.78 27.10 -10.08
C ASP A 485 24.02 28.07 -11.01
N LEU A 486 24.48 29.33 -11.09
CA LEU A 486 23.85 30.33 -11.95
C LEU A 486 24.06 30.04 -13.44
N ASN A 487 25.31 29.78 -13.87
CA ASN A 487 25.65 29.71 -15.29
C ASN A 487 25.40 28.33 -15.91
N THR A 488 25.59 27.26 -15.15
CA THR A 488 25.55 25.88 -15.61
C THR A 488 24.21 25.23 -15.31
N LEU A 489 23.52 25.62 -14.22
CA LEU A 489 22.21 25.04 -13.85
C LEU A 489 21.05 25.95 -14.24
N LEU A 490 20.92 27.12 -13.59
CA LEU A 490 19.73 27.97 -13.74
C LEU A 490 19.61 28.58 -15.13
N ARG A 491 20.70 29.11 -15.70
CA ARG A 491 20.65 29.77 -17.00
C ARG A 491 20.18 28.82 -18.13
N PRO A 492 20.68 27.59 -18.28
CA PRO A 492 20.13 26.63 -19.25
C PRO A 492 18.68 26.27 -18.95
N MET A 493 18.32 25.98 -17.70
CA MET A 493 16.91 25.68 -17.34
C MET A 493 15.94 26.79 -17.74
N ALA A 494 16.34 28.04 -17.52
CA ALA A 494 15.53 29.21 -17.88
C ALA A 494 15.49 29.49 -19.39
N SER A 495 16.58 29.22 -20.12
CA SER A 495 16.70 29.56 -21.55
C SER A 495 16.13 28.46 -22.45
N ASP A 496 16.38 27.20 -22.12
CA ASP A 496 16.10 26.04 -22.97
C ASP A 496 14.87 25.24 -22.50
N GLY A 497 14.42 25.44 -21.26
CA GLY A 497 13.25 24.77 -20.69
C GLY A 497 13.49 23.31 -20.30
N HIS A 498 14.75 22.88 -20.21
CA HIS A 498 15.13 21.55 -19.71
C HIS A 498 16.38 21.64 -18.81
N GLU A 499 16.60 20.61 -17.98
CA GLU A 499 17.80 20.54 -17.15
C GLU A 499 19.09 20.46 -18.01
N PRO A 500 20.22 21.00 -17.54
CA PRO A 500 21.47 20.94 -18.28
C PRO A 500 21.98 19.50 -18.42
N VAL A 501 22.51 19.17 -19.60
CA VAL A 501 23.13 17.87 -19.86
C VAL A 501 24.64 17.97 -19.66
N GLY A 502 25.18 17.14 -18.77
CA GLY A 502 26.62 16.98 -18.51
C GLY A 502 27.18 15.66 -19.04
N SER A 503 28.49 15.46 -18.89
CA SER A 503 29.19 14.19 -19.17
C SER A 503 30.31 13.94 -18.15
N MET A 504 30.92 12.75 -18.19
CA MET A 504 31.87 12.25 -17.19
C MET A 504 31.22 11.88 -15.85
N GLY A 505 31.95 11.13 -15.01
CA GLY A 505 31.52 10.77 -13.67
C GLY A 505 31.74 11.91 -12.66
N ALA A 506 30.99 11.88 -11.55
CA ALA A 506 31.20 12.81 -10.45
C ALA A 506 32.52 12.50 -9.71
N ASP A 507 33.56 13.31 -9.95
CA ASP A 507 34.88 13.21 -9.32
C ASP A 507 35.02 14.10 -8.06
N THR A 508 33.88 14.59 -7.55
CA THR A 508 33.84 15.37 -6.32
C THR A 508 33.79 14.44 -5.09
N PRO A 509 34.41 14.80 -3.95
CA PRO A 509 34.25 14.06 -2.71
C PRO A 509 32.77 13.91 -2.32
N LEU A 510 32.43 12.81 -1.62
CA LEU A 510 31.11 12.71 -0.98
C LEU A 510 30.91 13.91 -0.03
N ALA A 511 29.67 14.37 0.12
CA ALA A 511 29.37 15.59 0.87
C ALA A 511 29.97 15.62 2.29
N VAL A 512 30.02 14.47 2.97
CA VAL A 512 30.62 14.31 4.31
C VAL A 512 32.14 14.50 4.35
N PHE A 513 32.83 14.32 3.22
CA PHE A 513 34.28 14.49 3.08
C PHE A 513 34.64 15.79 2.35
N SER A 514 33.65 16.61 1.97
CA SER A 514 33.92 17.88 1.30
C SER A 514 34.57 18.86 2.27
N GLU A 515 35.59 19.58 1.81
CA GLU A 515 36.17 20.71 2.54
C GLU A 515 35.30 21.98 2.44
N ASN A 516 34.32 21.98 1.53
CA ASN A 516 33.38 23.07 1.31
C ASN A 516 32.04 22.80 2.01
N SER A 517 31.32 23.87 2.33
CA SER A 517 29.96 23.75 2.87
C SER A 517 29.02 23.15 1.83
N GLN A 518 28.37 22.03 2.17
CA GLN A 518 27.42 21.33 1.31
C GLN A 518 26.00 21.55 1.79
N LEU A 519 25.06 21.68 0.86
CA LEU A 519 23.64 21.69 1.19
C LEU A 519 23.19 20.31 1.68
N LEU A 520 22.13 20.29 2.48
CA LEU A 520 21.62 19.05 3.06
C LEU A 520 21.19 18.03 1.98
N TYR A 521 20.73 18.50 0.82
CA TYR A 521 20.37 17.66 -0.32
C TYR A 521 21.50 16.74 -0.79
N ALA A 522 22.76 17.18 -0.71
CA ALA A 522 23.92 16.43 -1.21
C ALA A 522 24.19 15.12 -0.43
N TYR A 523 23.69 15.03 0.80
CA TYR A 523 23.77 13.85 1.67
C TYR A 523 22.75 12.77 1.30
N PHE A 524 21.71 13.12 0.55
CA PHE A 524 20.72 12.18 0.06
C PHE A 524 21.14 11.68 -1.33
N LYS A 525 20.75 10.44 -1.65
CA LYS A 525 20.92 9.84 -2.96
C LYS A 525 19.58 9.32 -3.44
N GLN A 526 19.25 9.59 -4.68
CA GLN A 526 18.00 9.12 -5.28
C GLN A 526 18.06 7.60 -5.38
N LEU A 527 17.02 6.94 -4.88
CA LEU A 527 16.84 5.51 -5.12
C LEU A 527 16.34 5.33 -6.54
N PHE A 528 16.78 4.26 -7.19
CA PHE A 528 16.30 3.87 -8.51
C PHE A 528 15.98 2.38 -8.53
N ALA A 529 15.03 2.04 -9.39
CA ALA A 529 14.57 0.69 -9.61
C ALA A 529 15.60 -0.09 -10.45
N GLN A 530 15.99 -1.28 -9.99
CA GLN A 530 16.89 -2.17 -10.71
C GLN A 530 16.45 -3.62 -10.52
N VAL A 531 16.21 -4.33 -11.64
CA VAL A 531 15.79 -5.74 -11.70
C VAL A 531 14.38 -6.01 -11.16
N THR A 532 14.05 -5.58 -9.95
CA THR A 532 12.81 -5.94 -9.23
C THR A 532 11.56 -5.30 -9.85
N ASN A 533 11.68 -4.02 -10.18
CA ASN A 533 10.72 -3.25 -10.96
C ASN A 533 11.41 -2.44 -12.07
N PRO A 534 10.72 -2.15 -13.19
CA PRO A 534 11.27 -1.34 -14.27
C PRO A 534 11.07 0.17 -14.01
N PRO A 535 12.01 1.04 -14.40
CA PRO A 535 11.74 2.47 -14.52
C PRO A 535 10.74 2.76 -15.66
N ILE A 536 10.05 3.90 -15.58
CA ILE A 536 9.11 4.39 -16.59
C ILE A 536 9.83 5.43 -17.46
N ASP A 537 9.50 5.49 -18.76
CA ASP A 537 10.01 6.54 -19.66
C ASP A 537 9.18 7.82 -19.47
N PRO A 538 9.73 8.88 -18.84
CA PRO A 538 8.96 10.08 -18.52
C PRO A 538 8.57 10.92 -19.75
N VAL A 539 9.17 10.65 -20.91
CA VAL A 539 8.89 11.38 -22.16
C VAL A 539 7.89 10.61 -23.01
N ARG A 540 8.13 9.32 -23.24
CA ARG A 540 7.26 8.50 -24.11
C ARG A 540 5.99 8.03 -23.41
N GLU A 541 6.04 7.88 -22.10
CA GLU A 541 4.94 7.41 -21.27
C GLU A 541 4.40 8.52 -20.34
N GLU A 542 4.61 9.80 -20.68
CA GLU A 542 4.13 10.97 -19.91
C GLU A 542 2.63 10.87 -19.53
N LEU A 543 1.81 10.27 -20.41
CA LEU A 543 0.37 10.12 -20.23
C LEU A 543 -0.05 9.32 -19.00
N VAL A 544 0.82 8.47 -18.45
CA VAL A 544 0.55 7.68 -17.23
C VAL A 544 1.05 8.37 -15.95
N MET A 545 1.78 9.47 -16.08
CA MET A 545 2.37 10.22 -14.98
C MET A 545 1.55 11.49 -14.67
N SER A 546 1.68 12.00 -13.44
CA SER A 546 1.03 13.23 -13.02
C SER A 546 1.79 13.87 -11.86
N LEU A 547 1.90 15.20 -11.89
CA LEU A 547 2.43 16.04 -10.81
C LEU A 547 1.33 16.77 -10.04
N MET A 548 0.06 16.43 -10.30
CA MET A 548 -1.09 17.02 -9.63
C MET A 548 -1.04 16.75 -8.12
N THR A 549 -1.41 17.75 -7.33
CA THR A 549 -1.41 17.65 -5.86
C THR A 549 -2.68 18.27 -5.28
N PHE A 550 -3.09 17.80 -4.11
CA PHE A 550 -4.28 18.27 -3.40
C PHE A 550 -3.92 18.78 -2.00
N MET A 551 -4.62 19.82 -1.54
CA MET A 551 -4.57 20.30 -0.16
C MET A 551 -5.97 20.32 0.47
N GLY A 552 -6.04 20.06 1.78
CA GLY A 552 -7.28 20.15 2.58
C GLY A 552 -8.06 18.83 2.73
N ASN A 553 -7.39 17.67 2.61
CA ASN A 553 -8.06 16.37 2.69
C ASN A 553 -8.56 16.08 4.13
N PRO A 554 -9.86 15.79 4.35
CA PRO A 554 -10.41 15.50 5.68
C PRO A 554 -9.92 14.17 6.30
N GLY A 555 -9.14 13.38 5.57
CA GLY A 555 -8.44 12.19 6.03
C GLY A 555 -9.28 10.92 6.16
N ASN A 556 -10.61 11.02 6.29
CA ASN A 556 -11.48 9.86 6.40
C ASN A 556 -11.76 9.17 5.05
N ILE A 557 -10.93 8.19 4.70
CA ILE A 557 -11.02 7.39 3.47
C ILE A 557 -12.22 6.42 3.42
N LEU A 558 -12.91 6.19 4.54
CA LEU A 558 -14.00 5.21 4.63
C LEU A 558 -15.37 5.77 4.24
N SER A 559 -15.48 7.10 4.08
CA SER A 559 -16.74 7.77 3.80
C SER A 559 -16.85 8.28 2.36
N GLU A 560 -18.09 8.36 1.87
CA GLU A 560 -18.42 8.85 0.52
C GLU A 560 -19.34 10.07 0.63
N ILE A 561 -18.75 11.26 0.73
CA ILE A 561 -19.47 12.51 0.94
C ILE A 561 -18.91 13.62 0.03
N PRO A 562 -19.74 14.58 -0.42
CA PRO A 562 -19.30 15.66 -1.30
C PRO A 562 -18.15 16.51 -0.72
N GLN A 563 -18.10 16.65 0.61
CA GLN A 563 -17.09 17.43 1.31
C GLN A 563 -15.66 16.91 1.08
N ASN A 564 -15.50 15.62 0.75
CA ASN A 564 -14.20 15.05 0.43
C ASN A 564 -13.61 15.61 -0.88
N SER A 565 -14.45 16.19 -1.75
CA SER A 565 -14.02 16.88 -2.98
C SER A 565 -13.70 18.35 -2.77
N ARG A 566 -13.91 18.88 -1.56
CA ARG A 566 -13.56 20.27 -1.21
C ARG A 566 -12.07 20.36 -0.97
N LEU A 567 -11.31 20.34 -2.06
CA LEU A 567 -9.85 20.31 -2.07
C LEU A 567 -9.32 21.45 -2.92
N LEU A 568 -8.19 22.02 -2.50
CA LEU A 568 -7.41 22.94 -3.32
C LEU A 568 -6.54 22.11 -4.27
N LYS A 569 -6.87 22.14 -5.56
CA LYS A 569 -6.20 21.35 -6.60
C LYS A 569 -5.07 22.16 -7.25
N LEU A 570 -3.85 21.66 -7.12
CA LEU A 570 -2.67 22.17 -7.81
C LEU A 570 -2.36 21.28 -9.02
N ARG A 571 -2.09 21.90 -10.17
CA ARG A 571 -1.67 21.17 -11.38
C ARG A 571 -0.22 20.73 -11.30
N HIS A 572 0.60 21.50 -10.59
CA HIS A 572 2.03 21.31 -10.47
C HIS A 572 2.51 21.75 -9.09
N PRO A 573 3.47 21.05 -8.46
CA PRO A 573 3.88 21.34 -7.09
C PRO A 573 4.82 22.54 -6.99
N ILE A 574 5.39 23.01 -8.10
CA ILE A 574 6.21 24.23 -8.12
C ILE A 574 5.32 25.45 -8.32
N LEU A 575 5.39 26.40 -7.40
CA LEU A 575 4.61 27.65 -7.40
C LEU A 575 5.50 28.83 -7.77
N SER A 576 5.03 29.73 -8.62
CA SER A 576 5.67 31.04 -8.80
C SER A 576 5.46 31.95 -7.59
N ASN A 577 6.21 33.05 -7.51
CA ASN A 577 6.05 34.04 -6.44
C ASN A 577 4.63 34.65 -6.44
N GLU A 578 4.05 34.83 -7.62
CA GLU A 578 2.68 35.32 -7.78
C GLU A 578 1.65 34.28 -7.31
N ASP A 579 1.85 33.01 -7.67
CA ASP A 579 1.01 31.90 -7.20
C ASP A 579 1.01 31.83 -5.66
N LEU A 580 2.18 31.93 -5.03
CA LEU A 580 2.27 31.93 -3.57
C LEU A 580 1.59 33.15 -2.96
N HIS A 581 1.76 34.34 -3.54
CA HIS A 581 1.11 35.56 -3.07
C HIS A 581 -0.42 35.46 -3.12
N ARG A 582 -0.96 34.87 -4.19
CA ARG A 582 -2.40 34.61 -4.31
C ARG A 582 -2.89 33.61 -3.27
N ILE A 583 -2.12 32.56 -2.94
CA ILE A 583 -2.46 31.63 -1.85
C ILE A 583 -2.46 32.35 -0.48
N ARG A 584 -1.50 33.26 -0.23
CA ARG A 584 -1.47 34.05 1.01
C ARG A 584 -2.71 34.91 1.21
N GLN A 585 -3.27 35.44 0.12
CA GLN A 585 -4.46 36.31 0.14
C GLN A 585 -5.77 35.53 0.03
N LEU A 586 -5.72 34.21 0.07
CA LEU A 586 -6.88 33.36 -0.15
C LEU A 586 -7.80 33.40 1.08
N HIS A 587 -8.88 34.17 0.98
CA HIS A 587 -9.91 34.28 2.02
C HIS A 587 -11.04 33.28 1.79
N LEU A 588 -10.71 31.99 1.82
CA LEU A 588 -11.68 30.91 1.72
C LEU A 588 -11.77 30.17 3.05
N GLU A 589 -13.00 29.98 3.53
CA GLU A 589 -13.27 29.27 4.78
C GLU A 589 -12.59 27.89 4.79
N GLY A 590 -11.82 27.56 5.83
CA GLY A 590 -11.10 26.28 5.90
C GLY A 590 -9.89 26.13 4.96
N PHE A 591 -9.47 27.18 4.26
CA PHE A 591 -8.24 27.23 3.44
C PHE A 591 -7.35 28.44 3.78
N GLN A 592 -7.38 28.87 5.05
CA GLN A 592 -6.58 30.01 5.49
C GLN A 592 -5.09 29.64 5.51
N ALA A 593 -4.27 30.55 4.96
CA ALA A 593 -2.83 30.40 4.89
C ALA A 593 -2.13 31.24 5.96
N LEU A 594 -1.15 30.65 6.64
CA LEU A 594 -0.27 31.36 7.58
C LEU A 594 1.19 31.18 7.18
N THR A 595 1.93 32.28 7.07
CA THR A 595 3.38 32.24 6.87
C THR A 595 4.11 32.13 8.20
N LEU A 596 4.97 31.13 8.33
CA LEU A 596 5.77 30.83 9.51
C LEU A 596 7.26 30.95 9.15
N PRO A 597 8.01 31.89 9.78
CA PRO A 597 9.42 32.08 9.49
C PRO A 597 10.27 30.91 10.02
N MET A 598 11.18 30.43 9.18
CA MET A 598 12.12 29.32 9.42
C MET A 598 13.51 29.85 9.75
N GLY A 599 13.65 30.55 10.87
CA GLY A 599 14.93 31.08 11.34
C GLY A 599 15.42 30.46 12.64
N PHE A 600 16.73 30.35 12.81
CA PHE A 600 17.40 30.04 14.08
C PHE A 600 18.50 31.07 14.36
N PRO A 601 18.95 31.27 15.62
CA PRO A 601 19.95 32.30 15.94
C PRO A 601 21.22 32.21 15.08
N ALA A 602 21.61 33.31 14.44
CA ALA A 602 22.83 33.39 13.64
C ALA A 602 24.07 33.14 14.52
N GLY A 603 24.96 32.24 14.09
CA GLY A 603 26.10 31.77 14.90
C GLY A 603 25.70 30.78 16.02
N GLY A 604 24.44 30.34 16.06
CA GLY A 604 23.95 29.38 17.03
C GLY A 604 24.48 27.96 16.82
N SER A 605 24.53 27.18 17.90
CA SER A 605 24.92 25.77 17.88
C SER A 605 23.81 24.84 17.35
N GLY A 606 24.15 23.60 17.02
CA GLY A 606 23.16 22.57 16.65
C GLY A 606 22.04 22.35 17.68
N LYS A 607 22.30 22.62 18.97
CA LYS A 607 21.25 22.60 20.01
C LYS A 607 20.21 23.72 19.80
N GLN A 608 20.66 24.91 19.43
CA GLN A 608 19.76 26.03 19.15
C GLN A 608 18.96 25.79 17.86
N LEU A 609 19.56 25.14 16.87
CA LEU A 609 18.82 24.65 15.69
C LEU A 609 17.74 23.64 16.09
N GLY A 610 18.05 22.66 16.95
CA GLY A 610 17.07 21.71 17.47
C GLY A 610 15.92 22.38 18.22
N ILE A 611 16.21 23.39 19.05
CA ILE A 611 15.18 24.19 19.73
C ILE A 611 14.31 24.95 18.72
N ALA A 612 14.91 25.57 17.71
CA ALA A 612 14.19 26.32 16.68
C ALA A 612 13.26 25.40 15.86
N LEU A 613 13.69 24.18 15.56
CA LEU A 613 12.85 23.17 14.91
C LEU A 613 11.64 22.79 15.76
N GLN A 614 11.84 22.54 17.07
CA GLN A 614 10.72 22.26 17.97
C GLN A 614 9.75 23.44 18.05
N GLN A 615 10.27 24.66 18.15
CA GLN A 615 9.45 25.88 18.15
C GLN A 615 8.67 26.06 16.84
N LEU A 616 9.27 25.69 15.69
CA LEU A 616 8.58 25.71 14.41
C LEU A 616 7.41 24.70 14.40
N CYS A 617 7.64 23.48 14.87
CA CYS A 617 6.60 22.46 15.02
C CYS A 617 5.46 22.93 15.95
N ASP A 618 5.78 23.50 17.11
CA ASP A 618 4.80 24.02 18.06
C ASP A 618 3.99 25.18 17.46
N LYS A 619 4.64 26.08 16.70
CA LYS A 619 3.94 27.15 15.96
C LYS A 619 2.99 26.60 14.91
N CYS A 620 3.38 25.53 14.21
CA CYS A 620 2.52 24.85 13.25
C CYS A 620 1.27 24.25 13.91
N GLU A 621 1.42 23.53 15.03
CA GLU A 621 0.29 22.99 15.81
C GLU A 621 -0.65 24.11 16.27
N ASN A 622 -0.10 25.20 16.80
CA ASN A 622 -0.89 26.37 17.21
C ASN A 622 -1.60 27.05 16.04
N ALA A 623 -0.99 27.08 14.85
CA ALA A 623 -1.59 27.64 13.65
C ALA A 623 -2.79 26.80 13.17
N ILE A 624 -2.65 25.48 13.17
CA ILE A 624 -3.71 24.53 12.81
C ILE A 624 -4.85 24.62 13.82
N ALA A 625 -4.54 24.74 15.12
CA ALA A 625 -5.55 24.94 16.17
C ALA A 625 -6.35 26.25 16.00
N LYS A 626 -5.80 27.23 15.27
CA LYS A 626 -6.47 28.48 14.87
C LYS A 626 -7.07 28.40 13.46
N GLU A 627 -7.38 27.20 12.97
CA GLU A 627 -8.04 26.94 11.68
C GLU A 627 -7.23 27.34 10.43
N ASN A 628 -5.90 27.49 10.55
CA ASN A 628 -5.00 27.63 9.40
C ASN A 628 -4.66 26.25 8.84
N SER A 629 -5.27 25.90 7.72
CA SER A 629 -5.07 24.62 7.04
C SER A 629 -3.95 24.64 6.01
N ILE A 630 -3.44 25.82 5.63
CA ILE A 630 -2.28 25.96 4.76
C ILE A 630 -1.15 26.62 5.56
N LEU A 631 -0.04 25.91 5.73
CA LEU A 631 1.16 26.42 6.40
C LEU A 631 2.20 26.75 5.35
N ILE A 632 2.60 28.01 5.26
CA ILE A 632 3.69 28.46 4.41
C ILE A 632 4.94 28.57 5.29
N LEU A 633 5.83 27.60 5.20
CA LEU A 633 7.12 27.65 5.88
C LEU A 633 8.06 28.49 5.02
N SER A 634 8.65 29.55 5.56
CA SER A 634 9.40 30.53 4.77
C SER A 634 10.76 30.86 5.39
N ASP A 635 11.81 30.81 4.57
CA ASP A 635 13.14 31.33 4.92
C ASP A 635 13.43 32.73 4.34
N ARG A 636 12.41 33.35 3.72
CA ARG A 636 12.49 34.66 3.09
C ARG A 636 12.44 35.79 4.12
N ASP A 637 13.24 36.83 3.90
CA ASP A 637 13.26 38.08 4.66
C ASP A 637 13.40 37.90 6.19
N LEU A 638 14.24 36.93 6.59
CA LEU A 638 14.59 36.72 7.98
C LEU A 638 15.39 37.92 8.54
N PRO A 639 15.15 38.31 9.80
CA PRO A 639 15.98 39.30 10.50
C PRO A 639 17.47 38.93 10.53
N GLU A 640 18.36 39.93 10.51
CA GLU A 640 19.83 39.74 10.45
C GLU A 640 20.41 38.88 11.59
N ASN A 641 19.73 38.80 12.73
CA ASN A 641 20.14 37.97 13.86
C ASN A 641 19.72 36.49 13.73
N LEU A 642 19.04 36.11 12.65
CA LEU A 642 18.63 34.75 12.34
C LEU A 642 19.27 34.24 11.06
N ALA A 643 19.67 32.98 11.07
CA ALA A 643 20.04 32.21 9.89
C ALA A 643 18.88 31.29 9.48
N PRO A 644 18.74 30.97 8.17
CA PRO A 644 17.68 30.10 7.70
C PRO A 644 17.91 28.66 8.20
N ILE A 645 16.85 28.03 8.70
CA ILE A 645 16.84 26.58 8.95
C ILE A 645 16.93 25.88 7.59
N PRO A 646 17.81 24.87 7.40
CA PRO A 646 17.89 24.13 6.14
C PRO A 646 16.51 23.62 5.72
N ALA A 647 16.10 23.92 4.49
CA ALA A 647 14.70 23.86 4.10
C ALA A 647 14.14 22.42 4.18
N LEU A 648 14.95 21.45 3.75
CA LEU A 648 14.64 20.02 3.85
C LEU A 648 14.49 19.53 5.29
N LEU A 649 15.29 20.06 6.22
CA LEU A 649 15.21 19.70 7.65
C LEU A 649 13.95 20.30 8.30
N GLY A 650 13.64 21.56 8.00
CA GLY A 650 12.44 22.22 8.52
C GLY A 650 11.15 21.52 8.07
N VAL A 651 11.03 21.25 6.76
CA VAL A 651 9.81 20.63 6.22
C VAL A 651 9.63 19.18 6.70
N SER A 652 10.72 18.41 6.78
CA SER A 652 10.67 17.02 7.26
C SER A 652 10.29 16.94 8.74
N ALA A 653 10.84 17.82 9.58
CA ALA A 653 10.52 17.88 11.00
C ALA A 653 9.03 18.21 11.23
N VAL A 654 8.51 19.24 10.55
CA VAL A 654 7.09 19.62 10.64
C VAL A 654 6.20 18.50 10.13
N ASN A 655 6.54 17.90 8.97
CA ASN A 655 5.76 16.80 8.39
C ASN A 655 5.63 15.61 9.35
N GLN A 656 6.76 15.14 9.90
CA GLN A 656 6.76 14.01 10.86
C GLN A 656 6.01 14.35 12.14
N PHE A 657 6.19 15.55 12.68
CA PHE A 657 5.49 16.00 13.88
C PHE A 657 3.97 16.03 13.68
N LEU A 658 3.49 16.64 12.59
CA LEU A 658 2.06 16.70 12.27
C LEU A 658 1.48 15.31 11.96
N ALA A 659 2.25 14.43 11.32
CA ALA A 659 1.82 13.06 11.06
C ALA A 659 1.64 12.28 12.37
N GLY A 660 2.59 12.39 13.30
CA GLY A 660 2.49 11.76 14.63
C GLY A 660 1.32 12.28 15.48
N LYS A 661 0.85 13.51 15.22
CA LYS A 661 -0.33 14.12 15.85
C LYS A 661 -1.64 13.82 15.12
N GLY A 662 -1.61 13.16 13.97
CA GLY A 662 -2.80 12.92 13.13
C GLY A 662 -3.36 14.19 12.47
N MET A 663 -2.56 15.26 12.35
CA MET A 663 -2.96 16.56 11.79
C MET A 663 -2.44 16.79 10.37
N ARG A 664 -1.57 15.90 9.86
CA ARG A 664 -0.91 16.09 8.55
C ARG A 664 -1.87 16.06 7.37
N THR A 665 -2.87 15.18 7.37
CA THR A 665 -3.72 14.93 6.20
C THR A 665 -4.58 16.14 5.82
N SER A 666 -5.06 16.88 6.81
CA SER A 666 -5.87 18.09 6.62
C SER A 666 -5.05 19.36 6.38
N THR A 667 -3.72 19.28 6.48
CA THR A 667 -2.83 20.44 6.42
C THR A 667 -2.00 20.43 5.13
N GLY A 668 -2.08 21.50 4.34
CA GLY A 668 -1.17 21.75 3.24
C GLY A 668 0.13 22.41 3.74
N ILE A 669 1.28 21.86 3.38
CA ILE A 669 2.58 22.46 3.71
C ILE A 669 3.18 23.03 2.42
N ILE A 670 3.32 24.35 2.35
CA ILE A 670 3.99 25.03 1.24
C ILE A 670 5.34 25.53 1.76
N LEU A 671 6.41 25.29 1.00
CA LEU A 671 7.73 25.76 1.36
C LEU A 671 8.15 26.90 0.44
N GLU A 672 8.33 28.10 1.00
CA GLU A 672 8.97 29.24 0.33
C GLU A 672 10.45 29.25 0.73
N THR A 673 11.34 28.94 -0.21
CA THR A 673 12.75 28.76 0.11
C THR A 673 13.70 29.39 -0.89
N GLY A 674 14.78 29.98 -0.38
CA GLY A 674 15.91 30.43 -1.17
C GLY A 674 16.88 29.30 -1.53
N GLU A 675 16.81 28.14 -0.86
CA GLU A 675 17.81 27.07 -0.99
C GLU A 675 17.61 26.21 -2.25
N ALA A 676 16.35 25.99 -2.67
CA ALA A 676 16.00 25.06 -3.74
C ALA A 676 16.24 25.65 -5.14
N ARG A 677 16.99 24.92 -5.98
CA ARG A 677 17.40 25.35 -7.33
C ARG A 677 17.63 24.23 -8.33
N GLU A 678 17.63 22.97 -7.88
CA GLU A 678 17.79 21.78 -8.72
C GLU A 678 16.55 20.88 -8.65
N VAL A 679 16.35 20.06 -9.68
CA VAL A 679 15.29 19.04 -9.72
C VAL A 679 15.34 18.14 -8.48
N MET A 680 16.55 17.73 -8.08
CA MET A 680 16.75 16.90 -6.89
C MET A 680 16.32 17.60 -5.59
N HIS A 681 16.52 18.91 -5.47
CA HIS A 681 16.10 19.66 -4.29
C HIS A 681 14.57 19.62 -4.20
N ILE A 682 13.87 19.91 -5.30
CA ILE A 682 12.41 19.86 -5.35
C ILE A 682 11.89 18.45 -5.04
N ALA A 683 12.48 17.41 -5.64
CA ALA A 683 12.07 16.03 -5.42
C ALA A 683 12.19 15.62 -3.94
N LEU A 684 13.29 15.98 -3.27
CA LEU A 684 13.47 15.72 -1.83
C LEU A 684 12.46 16.51 -0.98
N LEU A 685 12.27 17.79 -1.25
CA LEU A 685 11.31 18.61 -0.51
C LEU A 685 9.90 18.03 -0.55
N LEU A 686 9.44 17.60 -1.74
CA LEU A 686 8.16 16.94 -1.91
C LEU A 686 8.12 15.56 -1.23
N GLY A 687 9.15 14.74 -1.44
CA GLY A 687 9.24 13.39 -0.85
C GLY A 687 9.27 13.38 0.68
N TYR A 688 9.77 14.45 1.31
CA TYR A 688 9.85 14.58 2.77
C TYR A 688 8.70 15.38 3.38
N GLY A 689 7.74 15.85 2.59
CA GLY A 689 6.44 16.32 3.11
C GLY A 689 5.93 17.67 2.60
N ALA A 690 6.69 18.40 1.77
CA ALA A 690 6.15 19.58 1.11
C ALA A 690 5.00 19.17 0.18
N THR A 691 3.90 19.91 0.22
CA THR A 691 2.79 19.77 -0.73
C THR A 691 3.06 20.59 -2.00
N ALA A 692 3.72 21.73 -1.84
CA ALA A 692 4.19 22.56 -2.93
C ALA A 692 5.45 23.34 -2.50
N VAL A 693 6.25 23.76 -3.48
CA VAL A 693 7.51 24.48 -3.26
C VAL A 693 7.52 25.74 -4.12
N ASN A 694 7.85 26.88 -3.50
CA ASN A 694 8.15 28.13 -4.18
C ASN A 694 9.66 28.43 -4.02
N PRO A 695 10.48 28.11 -5.04
CA PRO A 695 11.92 28.40 -5.03
C PRO A 695 12.18 29.87 -5.39
N TYR A 696 11.75 30.80 -4.52
CA TYR A 696 11.67 32.24 -4.87
C TYR A 696 13.01 32.82 -5.34
N LEU A 697 14.13 32.44 -4.72
CA LEU A 697 15.46 32.96 -5.05
C LEU A 697 16.02 32.39 -6.35
N ALA A 698 15.52 31.26 -6.83
CA ALA A 698 15.88 30.75 -8.15
C ALA A 698 15.14 31.47 -9.28
N PHE A 699 13.99 32.08 -8.97
CA PHE A 699 13.25 32.94 -9.91
C PHE A 699 13.77 34.38 -9.94
N GLU A 700 14.27 34.88 -8.81
CA GLU A 700 14.98 36.17 -8.67
C GLU A 700 16.38 36.12 -9.27
#